data_AF-A0A0W0YHN2-F1
#
_entry.id   AF-A0A0W0YHN2-F1
#
_cell.length_a   1.000
_cell.length_b   1.000
_cell.length_c   1.000
_cell.angle_alpha   90.00
_cell.angle_beta   90.00
_cell.angle_gamma   90.00
#
_symmetry.space_group_name_H-M   'P 1'
#
loop_
_entity.id
_entity.type
_entity.pdbx_description
1 polymer ?
#
loop_
_entity_poly.entity_id
_entity_poly.type
_entity_poly.pdbx_seq_one_letter_code
_entity_poly.pdbx_strand_id
1 'polypeptide(L)'
;MNDKGINDKLKSISEGSQKQKKAATLYASAKPIEGTLAEKYLVEHRHIPKEVLQHTTFKYDEKSKSLVTPIYDSRNILTGVQLIQLNEEGQKAAPGNDAKRVTENRHHMDKFGRVAMIRQGTDLTRIYIAEGVETAASLLSIIPEEFTVVASLGIQELTSSIPYIRASLIPGAQVVWLADNDKGNKEAEKQLLESKEHFIKSGFKIGHDLFIVAPIKEGEDWNDVLCDGSTNLKESFELSQRALETEYSHMDTEYIIETPLTLLDRAPYEDVEEKETIEQSFSDTESVRLHIIKMEEQLCQMEDCKSLVKILEKLNVDLEKLKTRKFEETHSLAQAERDLKKINRMISDIKKVLSIRQEKSTHPTPDNYKKKLETKLSERMLEIQLYDQAIGTISKLTGTNSNIENLLVDEPAFAQYFNEFEKEQQINCREGKLQSYQIRQLILEVHKNNLAQLNREINLIKTSQLQENTVSFINDVADSCAVLGQLKNIVAGRQKKLEQQNEELCKELEELYLRSLDPKKDFFCNMTLQWWYNNLSAFTFSKPITYTLEPFGHSVELAKVEYLDNEEPEIEETIEQLAHDILQRSGIAKQLNHQESTSEQDISLYERSVKDYAYKLAMNMHRSFNVRIPLTDSRQEQEFDGIAKRRFTKTNPLTEESHSTEEYVILERKTNTGTGQGAMQTAFTQDKINSKMTFFKRGAEYEKFTHTIKNRPVFTDRDIVLCNKEEPGELKLSACDWYHVNSDVLERMDKAAKEILAEALNTRNIEFVFNHPGHNVGQATKKNYFNTNFIQRAMLRVSKYNAGEEDEILKRLQNFYRGWMEKCSSTSQTSLVSVEGTAKNSTHERTTDRNYCEFFARNSTKSSAKNTTEPMLNNLHGA
;
A
#
# COMPACT_ATOMS: atom_id res chain seq x y z
N MET A 1 22.22 14.41 7.82
CA MET A 1 22.20 12.95 7.49
C MET A 1 21.23 12.16 8.37
N ASN A 2 20.04 12.68 8.69
CA ASN A 2 19.05 11.99 9.54
C ASN A 2 17.76 11.68 8.75
N ASP A 3 17.84 10.84 7.72
CA ASP A 3 16.62 10.13 7.27
C ASP A 3 16.64 8.74 7.87
N LYS A 4 15.98 8.62 9.01
CA LYS A 4 15.78 7.37 9.74
C LYS A 4 15.24 6.27 8.81
N GLY A 5 14.27 6.59 7.96
CA GLY A 5 13.63 5.62 7.05
C GLY A 5 14.55 4.96 6.01
N ILE A 6 15.52 5.69 5.46
CA ILE A 6 16.44 5.15 4.42
C ILE A 6 17.44 4.19 5.06
N ASN A 7 17.97 4.54 6.24
CA ASN A 7 18.89 3.69 6.98
C ASN A 7 18.19 2.43 7.50
N ASP A 8 16.95 2.57 7.98
CA ASP A 8 16.16 1.46 8.48
C ASP A 8 15.83 0.44 7.37
N LYS A 9 15.54 0.89 6.14
CA LYS A 9 15.30 0.00 4.99
C LYS A 9 16.56 -0.77 4.58
N LEU A 10 17.73 -0.11 4.47
CA LEU A 10 19.00 -0.81 4.16
C LEU A 10 19.35 -1.84 5.25
N LYS A 11 19.15 -1.46 6.51
CA LYS A 11 19.37 -2.33 7.66
C LYS A 11 18.43 -3.55 7.59
N SER A 12 17.14 -3.34 7.31
CA SER A 12 16.15 -4.42 7.13
C SER A 12 16.59 -5.44 6.05
N ILE A 13 16.99 -4.98 4.86
CA ILE A 13 17.45 -5.85 3.77
C ILE A 13 18.67 -6.68 4.20
N SER A 14 19.69 -6.01 4.73
CA SER A 14 20.97 -6.65 5.04
C SER A 14 20.90 -7.58 6.26
N GLU A 15 20.20 -7.18 7.32
CA GLU A 15 20.03 -7.99 8.53
C GLU A 15 19.11 -9.17 8.29
N GLY A 16 18.05 -8.99 7.49
CA GLY A 16 17.12 -10.05 7.11
C GLY A 16 17.84 -11.23 6.46
N SER A 17 18.63 -10.97 5.41
CA SER A 17 19.40 -12.01 4.72
C SER A 17 20.41 -12.72 5.63
N GLN A 18 21.07 -11.97 6.52
CA GLN A 18 22.01 -12.56 7.48
C GLN A 18 21.31 -13.46 8.50
N LYS A 19 20.16 -13.02 9.04
CA LYS A 19 19.36 -13.82 9.97
C LYS A 19 18.85 -15.10 9.32
N GLN A 20 18.40 -15.04 8.06
CA GLN A 20 17.99 -16.23 7.31
C GLN A 20 19.13 -17.25 7.17
N LYS A 21 20.31 -16.80 6.72
CA LYS A 21 21.49 -17.67 6.58
C LYS A 21 21.89 -18.30 7.90
N LYS A 22 21.84 -17.52 8.99
CA LYS A 22 22.14 -18.00 10.34
C LYS A 22 21.11 -19.05 10.80
N ALA A 23 19.82 -18.80 10.58
CA ALA A 23 18.76 -19.74 10.91
C ALA A 23 18.89 -21.05 10.13
N ALA A 24 19.14 -20.97 8.82
CA ALA A 24 19.36 -22.14 7.97
C ALA A 24 20.58 -22.96 8.42
N THR A 25 21.69 -22.29 8.76
CA THR A 25 22.88 -22.97 9.29
C THR A 25 22.57 -23.67 10.62
N LEU A 26 21.89 -22.99 11.53
CA LEU A 26 21.55 -23.52 12.86
C LEU A 26 20.64 -24.75 12.74
N TYR A 27 19.57 -24.67 11.95
CA TYR A 27 18.63 -25.78 11.78
C TYR A 27 19.25 -26.98 11.03
N ALA A 28 20.16 -26.72 10.08
CA ALA A 28 20.91 -27.76 9.39
C ALA A 28 21.92 -28.47 10.31
N SER A 29 22.57 -27.74 11.23
CA SER A 29 23.52 -28.33 12.20
C SER A 29 22.85 -28.98 13.42
N ALA A 30 21.59 -28.67 13.70
CA ALA A 30 20.86 -29.25 14.82
C ALA A 30 20.52 -30.73 14.59
N LYS A 31 20.50 -31.52 15.67
CA LYS A 31 20.25 -32.97 15.63
C LYS A 31 18.80 -33.32 16.06
N PRO A 32 18.31 -34.54 15.80
CA PRO A 32 17.02 -34.99 16.33
C PRO A 32 16.95 -34.85 17.86
N ILE A 33 15.75 -34.67 18.41
CA ILE A 33 15.56 -34.44 19.86
C ILE A 33 15.73 -35.70 20.71
N GLU A 34 15.70 -36.90 20.14
CA GLU A 34 15.82 -38.16 20.87
C GLU A 34 17.12 -38.24 21.70
N GLY A 35 16.99 -38.56 22.99
CA GLY A 35 18.10 -38.66 23.94
C GLY A 35 18.70 -37.29 24.33
N THR A 36 18.00 -36.18 24.09
CA THR A 36 18.51 -34.83 24.36
C THR A 36 17.76 -34.12 25.48
N LEU A 37 18.29 -32.98 25.93
CA LEU A 37 17.59 -32.08 26.87
C LEU A 37 16.24 -31.62 26.33
N ALA A 38 16.08 -31.51 25.00
CA ALA A 38 14.81 -31.11 24.41
C ALA A 38 13.73 -32.21 24.51
N GLU A 39 14.09 -33.49 24.33
CA GLU A 39 13.14 -34.59 24.61
C GLU A 39 12.78 -34.61 26.10
N LYS A 40 13.79 -34.48 26.98
CA LYS A 40 13.56 -34.40 28.43
C LYS A 40 12.59 -33.27 28.79
N TYR A 41 12.79 -32.09 28.21
CA TYR A 41 11.91 -30.93 28.38
C TYR A 41 10.47 -31.22 27.96
N LEU A 42 10.27 -31.74 26.75
CA LEU A 42 8.93 -31.97 26.20
C LEU A 42 8.20 -33.12 26.92
N VAL A 43 8.90 -34.20 27.27
CA VAL A 43 8.29 -35.40 27.86
C VAL A 43 8.15 -35.26 29.38
N GLU A 44 9.24 -34.97 30.10
CA GLU A 44 9.21 -35.00 31.58
C GLU A 44 8.60 -33.74 32.17
N HIS A 45 8.84 -32.57 31.55
CA HIS A 45 8.39 -31.29 32.12
C HIS A 45 7.13 -30.75 31.46
N ARG A 46 6.87 -31.08 30.19
CA ARG A 46 5.63 -30.70 29.48
C ARG A 46 4.63 -31.84 29.31
N HIS A 47 4.96 -33.05 29.78
CA HIS A 47 4.08 -34.22 29.73
C HIS A 47 3.57 -34.59 28.32
N ILE A 48 4.28 -34.16 27.27
CA ILE A 48 3.91 -34.48 25.89
C ILE A 48 4.30 -35.94 25.62
N PRO A 49 3.38 -36.78 25.10
CA PRO A 49 3.67 -38.18 24.82
C PRO A 49 4.85 -38.33 23.86
N LYS A 50 5.77 -39.25 24.17
CA LYS A 50 7.01 -39.44 23.38
C LYS A 50 6.71 -39.88 21.94
N GLU A 51 5.63 -40.64 21.76
CA GLU A 51 5.23 -41.23 20.49
C GLU A 51 4.87 -40.17 19.45
N VAL A 52 4.28 -39.04 19.87
CA VAL A 52 3.87 -37.97 18.93
C VAL A 52 5.05 -37.09 18.51
N LEU A 53 6.15 -37.09 19.28
CA LEU A 53 7.31 -36.25 19.01
C LEU A 53 8.12 -36.70 17.79
N GLN A 54 8.03 -37.99 17.42
CA GLN A 54 8.75 -38.54 16.25
C GLN A 54 8.29 -37.93 14.91
N HIS A 55 7.07 -37.39 14.87
CA HIS A 55 6.47 -36.77 13.69
C HIS A 55 6.63 -35.24 13.68
N THR A 56 7.41 -34.69 14.60
CA THR A 56 7.64 -33.25 14.68
C THR A 56 8.87 -32.81 13.91
N THR A 57 8.93 -31.53 13.57
CA THR A 57 10.11 -30.88 12.98
C THR A 57 11.14 -30.43 14.03
N PHE A 58 10.90 -30.72 15.30
CA PHE A 58 11.74 -30.27 16.39
C PHE A 58 13.15 -30.86 16.29
N LYS A 59 14.14 -30.01 16.55
CA LYS A 59 15.54 -30.39 16.65
C LYS A 59 16.18 -29.82 17.91
N TYR A 60 17.39 -30.27 18.21
CA TYR A 60 18.18 -29.80 19.33
C TYR A 60 19.52 -29.24 18.85
N ASP A 61 19.84 -28.01 19.27
CA ASP A 61 21.17 -27.42 19.10
C ASP A 61 21.96 -27.57 20.39
N GLU A 62 23.01 -28.40 20.36
CA GLU A 62 23.87 -28.66 21.51
C GLU A 62 24.61 -27.40 21.99
N LYS A 63 25.03 -26.54 21.05
CA LYS A 63 25.88 -25.39 21.35
C LYS A 63 25.14 -24.34 22.19
N SER A 64 23.88 -24.09 21.86
CA SER A 64 23.02 -23.18 22.62
C SER A 64 22.11 -23.90 23.63
N LYS A 65 22.26 -25.21 23.80
CA LYS A 65 21.38 -26.06 24.63
C LYS A 65 19.90 -25.74 24.41
N SER A 66 19.47 -25.69 23.15
CA SER A 66 18.13 -25.19 22.80
C SER A 66 17.32 -26.20 21.99
N LEU A 67 16.03 -26.28 22.30
CA LEU A 67 15.03 -26.81 21.37
C LEU A 67 14.87 -25.82 20.21
N VAL A 68 14.89 -26.33 18.99
CA VAL A 68 14.88 -25.56 17.74
C VAL A 68 13.65 -25.93 16.92
N THR A 69 12.83 -24.93 16.61
CA THR A 69 11.65 -25.06 15.74
C THR A 69 11.87 -24.25 14.46
N PRO A 70 11.73 -24.84 13.26
CA PRO A 70 11.90 -24.12 12.00
C PRO A 70 10.72 -23.20 11.70
N ILE A 71 11.00 -22.07 11.06
CA ILE A 71 10.00 -21.09 10.62
C ILE A 71 10.02 -21.03 9.09
N TYR A 72 8.87 -21.30 8.47
CA TYR A 72 8.69 -21.29 7.02
C TYR A 72 7.75 -20.17 6.60
N ASP A 73 7.95 -19.66 5.39
CA ASP A 73 7.00 -18.77 4.72
C ASP A 73 6.13 -19.52 3.69
N SER A 74 5.23 -18.81 3.01
CA SER A 74 4.33 -19.36 1.98
C SER A 74 5.03 -20.02 0.79
N ARG A 75 6.35 -19.83 0.65
CA ARG A 75 7.18 -20.42 -0.40
C ARG A 75 7.82 -21.72 0.06
N ASN A 76 7.51 -22.17 1.29
CA ASN A 76 8.20 -23.24 1.99
C ASN A 76 9.71 -23.01 2.12
N ILE A 77 10.14 -21.75 2.18
CA ILE A 77 11.53 -21.38 2.44
C ILE A 77 11.71 -21.22 3.95
N LEU A 78 12.78 -21.81 4.49
CA LEU A 78 13.18 -21.59 5.88
C LEU A 78 13.64 -20.14 6.05
N THR A 79 12.81 -19.32 6.67
CA THR A 79 13.06 -17.89 6.92
C THR A 79 13.64 -17.63 8.30
N GLY A 80 13.44 -18.55 9.25
CA GLY A 80 13.90 -18.40 10.62
C GLY A 80 13.88 -19.67 11.44
N VAL A 81 14.25 -19.53 12.72
CA VAL A 81 14.10 -20.54 13.77
C VAL A 81 13.65 -19.88 15.07
N GLN A 82 12.81 -20.58 15.83
CA GLN A 82 12.59 -20.29 17.25
C GLN A 82 13.48 -21.21 18.09
N LEU A 83 14.09 -20.63 19.12
CA LEU A 83 14.92 -21.31 20.10
C LEU A 83 14.27 -21.22 21.47
N ILE A 84 14.19 -22.35 22.18
CA ILE A 84 13.84 -22.40 23.61
C ILE A 84 15.09 -22.91 24.34
N GLN A 85 15.74 -22.02 25.10
CA GLN A 85 16.96 -22.34 25.85
C GLN A 85 16.65 -23.20 27.08
N LEU A 86 17.44 -24.25 27.27
CA LEU A 86 17.27 -25.22 28.35
C LEU A 86 18.45 -25.22 29.32
N ASN A 87 18.16 -25.43 30.60
CA ASN A 87 19.16 -25.67 31.63
C ASN A 87 19.63 -27.14 31.64
N GLU A 88 20.56 -27.49 32.53
CA GLU A 88 21.13 -28.84 32.58
C GLU A 88 20.12 -29.90 33.03
N GLU A 89 19.08 -29.47 33.72
CA GLU A 89 17.97 -30.27 34.20
C GLU A 89 16.93 -30.57 33.10
N GLY A 90 17.02 -29.92 31.94
CA GLY A 90 16.06 -30.04 30.84
C GLY A 90 14.82 -29.18 31.01
N GLN A 91 14.88 -28.12 31.82
CA GLN A 91 13.84 -27.11 31.99
C GLN A 91 14.20 -25.83 31.23
N LYS A 92 13.25 -24.90 31.09
CA LYS A 92 13.57 -23.57 30.54
C LYS A 92 14.67 -22.89 31.37
N ALA A 93 15.68 -22.36 30.68
CA ALA A 93 16.82 -21.69 31.33
C ALA A 93 16.45 -20.38 32.03
N ALA A 94 15.30 -19.79 31.69
CA ALA A 94 14.74 -18.59 32.29
C ALA A 94 13.19 -18.66 32.25
N PRO A 95 12.49 -17.96 33.15
CA PRO A 95 11.03 -17.96 33.16
C PRO A 95 10.44 -17.30 31.89
N GLY A 96 9.26 -17.78 31.47
CA GLY A 96 8.45 -17.15 30.43
C GLY A 96 9.14 -17.04 29.05
N ASN A 97 9.08 -15.84 28.47
CA ASN A 97 9.61 -15.52 27.14
C ASN A 97 11.12 -15.23 27.15
N ASP A 98 11.76 -15.07 28.31
CA ASP A 98 13.18 -14.75 28.40
C ASP A 98 14.09 -15.92 27.95
N ALA A 99 13.58 -17.15 28.05
CA ALA A 99 14.23 -18.33 27.49
C ALA A 99 13.98 -18.51 25.98
N LYS A 100 13.07 -17.74 25.39
CA LYS A 100 12.67 -17.87 23.98
C LYS A 100 13.39 -16.83 23.13
N ARG A 101 13.93 -17.27 21.99
CA ARG A 101 14.57 -16.37 21.03
C ARG A 101 14.18 -16.74 19.60
N VAL A 102 13.73 -15.76 18.83
CA VAL A 102 13.49 -15.92 17.40
C VAL A 102 14.63 -15.30 16.61
N THR A 103 15.18 -16.05 15.65
CA THR A 103 16.16 -15.56 14.67
C THR A 103 15.59 -15.77 13.28
N GLU A 104 15.18 -14.71 12.61
CA GLU A 104 14.43 -14.83 11.36
C GLU A 104 14.61 -13.62 10.43
N ASN A 105 14.27 -13.84 9.17
CA ASN A 105 14.12 -12.80 8.17
C ASN A 105 12.67 -12.29 8.14
N ARG A 106 12.46 -11.06 8.64
CA ARG A 106 11.15 -10.37 8.57
C ARG A 106 11.03 -9.45 7.35
N HIS A 107 12.03 -9.44 6.48
CA HIS A 107 12.03 -8.65 5.25
C HIS A 107 11.08 -9.33 4.25
N HIS A 108 9.96 -8.68 3.92
CA HIS A 108 8.83 -9.21 3.11
C HIS A 108 7.87 -10.17 3.86
N MET A 109 7.83 -10.10 5.19
CA MET A 109 6.89 -10.91 6.01
C MET A 109 5.42 -10.59 5.72
N ASP A 110 5.12 -9.35 5.35
CA ASP A 110 3.79 -8.89 4.93
C ASP A 110 3.28 -9.59 3.67
N LYS A 111 4.18 -9.99 2.77
CA LYS A 111 3.84 -10.65 1.51
C LYS A 111 3.82 -12.17 1.63
N PHE A 112 4.86 -12.76 2.22
CA PHE A 112 5.02 -14.22 2.28
C PHE A 112 4.57 -14.86 3.59
N GLY A 113 4.28 -14.06 4.60
CA GLY A 113 3.90 -14.55 5.92
C GLY A 113 4.99 -15.38 6.58
N ARG A 114 4.60 -16.08 7.65
CA ARG A 114 5.42 -17.07 8.34
C ARG A 114 4.58 -17.96 9.25
N VAL A 115 5.09 -19.16 9.49
CA VAL A 115 4.61 -20.09 10.51
C VAL A 115 5.79 -20.86 11.12
N ALA A 116 5.74 -21.11 12.43
CA ALA A 116 6.62 -22.09 13.05
C ALA A 116 6.02 -23.48 12.82
N MET A 117 6.71 -24.30 12.03
CA MET A 117 6.21 -25.61 11.64
C MET A 117 6.42 -26.59 12.79
N ILE A 118 5.35 -27.27 13.25
CA ILE A 118 5.44 -28.30 14.29
C ILE A 118 5.37 -29.68 13.65
N ARG A 119 4.35 -29.92 12.82
CA ARG A 119 4.14 -31.14 12.05
C ARG A 119 3.54 -30.77 10.70
N GLN A 120 4.14 -31.29 9.63
CA GLN A 120 3.59 -31.18 8.28
C GLN A 120 2.64 -32.35 8.03
N GLY A 121 1.38 -32.03 7.74
CA GLY A 121 0.36 -33.01 7.36
C GLY A 121 0.26 -33.16 5.84
N THR A 122 -0.52 -34.16 5.42
CA THR A 122 -0.88 -34.41 4.02
C THR A 122 -2.28 -33.92 3.67
N ASP A 123 -3.17 -33.81 4.64
CA ASP A 123 -4.53 -33.31 4.42
C ASP A 123 -4.52 -31.78 4.31
N LEU A 124 -5.08 -31.28 3.22
CA LEU A 124 -5.07 -29.87 2.84
C LEU A 124 -6.38 -29.14 3.23
N THR A 125 -7.35 -29.87 3.77
CA THR A 125 -8.69 -29.36 4.12
C THR A 125 -8.71 -28.64 5.46
N ARG A 126 -7.66 -28.82 6.28
CA ARG A 126 -7.61 -28.23 7.62
C ARG A 126 -6.19 -27.97 8.10
N ILE A 127 -6.03 -26.89 8.85
CA ILE A 127 -4.80 -26.56 9.59
C ILE A 127 -5.12 -26.21 11.05
N TYR A 128 -4.21 -26.58 11.95
CA TYR A 128 -4.25 -26.18 13.35
C TYR A 128 -3.14 -25.17 13.63
N ILE A 129 -3.51 -24.04 14.22
CA ILE A 129 -2.59 -22.93 14.50
C ILE A 129 -2.67 -22.61 15.98
N ALA A 130 -1.58 -22.78 16.72
CA ALA A 130 -1.49 -22.33 18.10
C ALA A 130 -0.74 -21.01 18.22
N GLU A 131 -0.91 -20.33 19.35
CA GLU A 131 -0.09 -19.16 19.69
C GLU A 131 1.40 -19.55 19.84
N GLY A 132 1.67 -20.57 20.66
CA GLY A 132 3.01 -21.04 20.99
C GLY A 132 3.32 -22.44 20.48
N VAL A 133 4.62 -22.73 20.31
CA VAL A 133 5.08 -24.07 19.90
C VAL A 133 4.79 -25.13 20.95
N GLU A 134 4.79 -24.76 22.23
CA GLU A 134 4.44 -25.68 23.33
C GLU A 134 2.93 -26.00 23.33
N THR A 135 2.09 -24.98 23.15
CA THR A 135 0.63 -25.13 23.03
C THR A 135 0.27 -26.06 21.88
N ALA A 136 0.85 -25.84 20.69
CA ALA A 136 0.66 -26.70 19.53
C ALA A 136 1.11 -28.14 19.80
N ALA A 137 2.29 -28.32 20.42
CA ALA A 137 2.85 -29.64 20.69
C ALA A 137 2.01 -30.44 21.70
N SER A 138 1.39 -29.77 22.66
CA SER A 138 0.55 -30.40 23.69
C SER A 138 -0.68 -31.10 23.13
N LEU A 139 -1.19 -30.63 21.98
CA LEU A 139 -2.39 -31.16 21.34
C LEU A 139 -2.11 -32.20 20.24
N LEU A 140 -0.84 -32.54 19.97
CA LEU A 140 -0.47 -33.48 18.89
C LEU A 140 -1.02 -34.90 19.07
N SER A 141 -1.32 -35.31 20.31
CA SER A 141 -1.92 -36.61 20.64
C SER A 141 -3.42 -36.70 20.32
N ILE A 142 -4.08 -35.57 20.10
CA ILE A 142 -5.51 -35.48 19.80
C ILE A 142 -5.73 -35.09 18.34
N ILE A 143 -4.84 -34.24 17.80
CA ILE A 143 -4.92 -33.83 16.40
C ILE A 143 -4.44 -34.98 15.50
N PRO A 144 -5.28 -35.47 14.58
CA PRO A 144 -4.90 -36.53 13.63
C PRO A 144 -3.63 -36.21 12.85
N GLU A 145 -2.79 -37.22 12.60
CA GLU A 145 -1.45 -37.07 12.01
C GLU A 145 -1.47 -36.50 10.59
N GLU A 146 -2.56 -36.71 9.85
CA GLU A 146 -2.75 -36.19 8.50
C GLU A 146 -2.82 -34.66 8.45
N PHE A 147 -3.12 -33.97 9.56
CA PHE A 147 -3.28 -32.52 9.57
C PHE A 147 -1.98 -31.78 9.89
N THR A 148 -1.83 -30.64 9.22
CA THR A 148 -0.72 -29.70 9.47
C THR A 148 -0.95 -28.95 10.78
N VAL A 149 0.08 -28.89 11.61
CA VAL A 149 0.07 -28.18 12.90
C VAL A 149 1.22 -27.19 12.94
N VAL A 150 0.88 -25.93 13.19
CA VAL A 150 1.82 -24.81 13.21
C VAL A 150 1.61 -23.92 14.44
N ALA A 151 2.57 -23.03 14.70
CA ALA A 151 2.43 -21.96 15.68
C ALA A 151 2.73 -20.58 15.07
N SER A 152 2.05 -19.55 15.56
CA SER A 152 2.21 -18.17 15.10
C SER A 152 3.37 -17.41 15.74
N LEU A 153 3.92 -17.94 16.84
CA LEU A 153 4.97 -17.31 17.67
C LEU A 153 4.45 -16.15 18.53
N GLY A 154 3.16 -16.16 18.87
CA GLY A 154 2.48 -15.12 19.64
C GLY A 154 1.15 -14.70 19.00
N ILE A 155 0.23 -14.23 19.83
CA ILE A 155 -1.11 -13.79 19.40
C ILE A 155 -1.06 -12.64 18.37
N GLN A 156 -0.16 -11.67 18.55
CA GLN A 156 0.01 -10.53 17.63
C GLN A 156 0.49 -10.96 16.24
N GLU A 157 1.09 -12.14 16.14
CA GLU A 157 1.78 -12.61 14.95
C GLU A 157 0.93 -13.61 14.14
N LEU A 158 -0.28 -13.94 14.61
CA LEU A 158 -1.21 -14.84 13.92
C LEU A 158 -1.58 -14.37 12.53
N THR A 159 -1.72 -13.07 12.34
CA THR A 159 -2.02 -12.48 11.02
C THR A 159 -0.92 -12.77 10.00
N SER A 160 0.32 -12.99 10.46
CA SER A 160 1.44 -13.39 9.60
C SER A 160 1.30 -14.81 9.06
N SER A 161 0.42 -15.64 9.61
CA SER A 161 0.15 -16.99 9.07
C SER A 161 -0.75 -16.95 7.83
N ILE A 162 -1.49 -15.87 7.59
CA ILE A 162 -2.47 -15.78 6.51
C ILE A 162 -1.85 -16.11 5.15
N PRO A 163 -0.73 -15.49 4.70
CA PRO A 163 -0.14 -15.85 3.41
C PRO A 163 0.27 -17.33 3.31
N TYR A 164 0.70 -17.94 4.42
CA TYR A 164 1.06 -19.35 4.46
C TYR A 164 -0.15 -20.27 4.28
N ILE A 165 -1.23 -20.02 5.04
CA ILE A 165 -2.51 -20.76 4.94
C ILE A 165 -3.00 -20.71 3.50
N ARG A 166 -2.98 -19.52 2.92
CA ARG A 166 -3.46 -19.24 1.57
C ARG A 166 -2.69 -20.00 0.49
N ALA A 167 -1.38 -20.17 0.68
CA ALA A 167 -0.53 -20.88 -0.26
C ALA A 167 -0.48 -22.40 0.00
N SER A 168 -0.88 -22.86 1.18
CA SER A 168 -0.64 -24.26 1.59
C SER A 168 -1.91 -25.11 1.65
N LEU A 169 -3.10 -24.50 1.68
CA LEU A 169 -4.38 -25.19 1.83
C LEU A 169 -5.32 -24.92 0.66
N ILE A 170 -6.29 -25.83 0.47
CA ILE A 170 -7.36 -25.65 -0.51
C ILE A 170 -8.30 -24.50 -0.11
N PRO A 171 -8.97 -23.83 -1.06
CA PRO A 171 -10.00 -22.84 -0.71
C PRO A 171 -11.13 -23.47 0.10
N GLY A 172 -11.59 -22.76 1.13
CA GLY A 172 -12.59 -23.26 2.08
C GLY A 172 -12.01 -24.19 3.16
N ALA A 173 -10.70 -24.41 3.17
CA ALA A 173 -10.05 -25.15 4.25
C ALA A 173 -10.30 -24.50 5.61
N GLN A 174 -10.51 -25.34 6.62
CA GLN A 174 -10.76 -24.92 7.98
C GLN A 174 -9.46 -24.54 8.69
N VAL A 175 -9.46 -23.37 9.31
CA VAL A 175 -8.40 -22.88 10.19
C VAL A 175 -8.88 -23.03 11.63
N VAL A 176 -8.25 -23.93 12.39
CA VAL A 176 -8.55 -24.13 13.80
C VAL A 176 -7.47 -23.44 14.63
N TRP A 177 -7.85 -22.32 15.23
CA TRP A 177 -6.99 -21.58 16.14
C TRP A 177 -7.09 -22.17 17.54
N LEU A 178 -5.96 -22.69 18.03
CA LEU A 178 -5.75 -23.19 19.37
C LEU A 178 -5.30 -22.02 20.25
N ALA A 179 -6.28 -21.34 20.86
CA ALA A 179 -6.05 -20.15 21.67
C ALA A 179 -5.87 -20.51 23.15
N ASP A 180 -5.12 -19.68 23.87
CA ASP A 180 -5.00 -19.73 25.32
C ASP A 180 -6.21 -18.98 25.94
N ASN A 181 -6.73 -19.43 27.09
CA ASN A 181 -7.90 -18.79 27.72
C ASN A 181 -7.49 -17.72 28.74
N ASP A 182 -6.87 -16.64 28.25
CA ASP A 182 -6.35 -15.53 29.07
C ASP A 182 -7.42 -14.50 29.51
N LYS A 183 -8.68 -14.93 29.69
CA LYS A 183 -9.77 -14.03 30.09
C LYS A 183 -9.40 -13.20 31.32
N GLY A 184 -9.55 -11.88 31.20
CA GLY A 184 -9.14 -10.90 32.21
C GLY A 184 -7.86 -10.14 31.89
N ASN A 185 -7.08 -10.57 30.89
CA ASN A 185 -5.96 -9.79 30.35
C ASN A 185 -6.42 -8.92 29.17
N LYS A 186 -6.74 -7.64 29.47
CA LYS A 186 -7.25 -6.67 28.47
C LYS A 186 -6.37 -6.53 27.23
N GLU A 187 -5.05 -6.67 27.37
CA GLU A 187 -4.12 -6.51 26.25
C GLU A 187 -4.13 -7.73 25.34
N ALA A 188 -4.16 -8.95 25.90
CA ALA A 188 -4.30 -10.19 25.13
C ALA A 188 -5.67 -10.27 24.43
N GLU A 189 -6.75 -9.91 25.11
CA GLU A 189 -8.10 -9.86 24.53
C GLU A 189 -8.19 -8.88 23.36
N LYS A 190 -7.55 -7.71 23.48
CA LYS A 190 -7.50 -6.73 22.39
C LYS A 190 -6.73 -7.28 21.18
N GLN A 191 -5.59 -7.91 21.40
CA GLN A 191 -4.78 -8.50 20.32
C GLN A 191 -5.48 -9.69 19.65
N LEU A 192 -6.22 -10.48 20.43
CA LEU A 192 -7.11 -11.52 19.92
C LEU A 192 -8.12 -10.92 18.95
N LEU A 193 -8.81 -9.86 19.37
CA LEU A 193 -9.84 -9.20 18.58
C LEU A 193 -9.27 -8.58 17.29
N GLU A 194 -8.14 -7.87 17.37
CA GLU A 194 -7.45 -7.31 16.21
C GLU A 194 -7.06 -8.41 15.21
N SER A 195 -6.56 -9.55 15.70
CA SER A 195 -6.23 -10.70 14.85
C SER A 195 -7.47 -11.29 14.19
N LYS A 196 -8.57 -11.47 14.94
CA LYS A 196 -9.86 -11.92 14.36
C LYS A 196 -10.33 -10.98 13.26
N GLU A 197 -10.28 -9.66 13.48
CA GLU A 197 -10.66 -8.67 12.46
C GLU A 197 -9.80 -8.78 11.20
N HIS A 198 -8.50 -9.03 11.33
CA HIS A 198 -7.62 -9.20 10.18
C HIS A 198 -7.93 -10.45 9.37
N PHE A 199 -8.28 -11.56 10.02
CA PHE A 199 -8.76 -12.76 9.33
C PHE A 199 -10.09 -12.49 8.61
N ILE A 200 -11.05 -11.82 9.27
CA ILE A 200 -12.33 -11.44 8.63
C ILE A 200 -12.10 -10.53 7.42
N LYS A 201 -11.27 -9.47 7.55
CA LYS A 201 -10.88 -8.57 6.45
C LYS A 201 -10.17 -9.31 5.31
N SER A 202 -9.53 -10.44 5.64
CA SER A 202 -8.88 -11.34 4.68
C SER A 202 -9.82 -12.38 4.07
N GLY A 203 -11.12 -12.33 4.39
CA GLY A 203 -12.17 -13.15 3.78
C GLY A 203 -12.55 -14.43 4.52
N PHE A 204 -11.96 -14.70 5.70
CA PHE A 204 -12.33 -15.87 6.51
C PHE A 204 -13.65 -15.64 7.25
N LYS A 205 -14.56 -16.62 7.22
CA LYS A 205 -15.83 -16.60 7.95
C LYS A 205 -15.69 -17.33 9.30
N ILE A 206 -16.00 -16.64 10.40
CA ILE A 206 -16.01 -17.24 11.74
C ILE A 206 -17.10 -18.32 11.81
N GLY A 207 -16.78 -19.47 12.41
CA GLY A 207 -17.70 -20.59 12.55
C GLY A 207 -17.90 -21.42 11.27
N HIS A 208 -17.19 -21.07 10.19
CA HIS A 208 -17.22 -21.81 8.92
C HIS A 208 -15.79 -22.14 8.45
N ASP A 209 -14.97 -21.10 8.26
CA ASP A 209 -13.57 -21.23 7.82
C ASP A 209 -12.60 -21.06 8.99
N LEU A 210 -12.99 -20.32 10.03
CA LEU A 210 -12.16 -20.03 11.21
C LEU A 210 -12.87 -20.45 12.50
N PHE A 211 -12.24 -21.35 13.25
CA PHE A 211 -12.71 -21.83 14.55
C PHE A 211 -11.69 -21.47 15.63
N ILE A 212 -12.15 -21.02 16.79
CA ILE A 212 -11.26 -20.59 17.89
C ILE A 212 -11.54 -21.48 19.09
N VAL A 213 -10.64 -22.41 19.36
CA VAL A 213 -10.78 -23.41 20.42
C VAL A 213 -9.83 -23.04 21.55
N ALA A 214 -10.38 -22.79 22.74
CA ALA A 214 -9.63 -22.48 23.95
C ALA A 214 -10.05 -23.41 25.12
N PRO A 215 -9.20 -23.63 26.13
CA PRO A 215 -9.59 -24.37 27.34
C PRO A 215 -10.82 -23.75 28.01
N ILE A 216 -11.67 -24.57 28.64
CA ILE A 216 -12.91 -24.07 29.27
C ILE A 216 -12.63 -23.20 30.48
N LYS A 217 -11.65 -23.61 31.29
CA LYS A 217 -11.30 -22.94 32.53
C LYS A 217 -10.50 -21.67 32.21
N GLU A 218 -10.94 -20.56 32.79
CA GLU A 218 -10.32 -19.26 32.59
C GLU A 218 -8.94 -19.22 33.26
N GLY A 219 -7.97 -18.64 32.55
CA GLY A 219 -6.57 -18.54 32.98
C GLY A 219 -5.72 -19.78 32.70
N GLU A 220 -6.23 -20.76 31.94
CA GLU A 220 -5.46 -21.95 31.54
C GLU A 220 -5.08 -21.92 30.05
N ASP A 221 -3.88 -22.45 29.75
CA ASP A 221 -3.46 -22.83 28.41
C ASP A 221 -3.61 -24.36 28.17
N TRP A 222 -3.45 -24.81 26.92
CA TRP A 222 -3.58 -26.24 26.59
C TRP A 222 -2.48 -27.12 27.21
N ASN A 223 -1.34 -26.53 27.55
CA ASN A 223 -0.26 -27.23 28.24
C ASN A 223 -0.61 -27.43 29.73
N ASP A 224 -1.29 -26.47 30.37
CA ASP A 224 -1.76 -26.57 31.75
C ASP A 224 -2.79 -27.70 31.88
N VAL A 225 -3.74 -27.78 30.93
CA VAL A 225 -4.72 -28.88 30.88
C VAL A 225 -4.03 -30.24 30.76
N LEU A 226 -2.98 -30.35 29.94
CA LEU A 226 -2.20 -31.59 29.81
C LEU A 226 -1.43 -31.92 31.11
N CYS A 227 -0.88 -30.92 31.78
CA CYS A 227 -0.05 -31.12 32.98
C CYS A 227 -0.87 -31.38 34.26
N ASP A 228 -2.06 -30.82 34.40
CA ASP A 228 -2.91 -31.00 35.60
C ASP A 228 -3.39 -32.44 35.75
N GLY A 229 -3.60 -33.16 34.63
CA GLY A 229 -3.98 -34.58 34.61
C GLY A 229 -5.35 -34.91 35.22
N SER A 230 -6.00 -33.95 35.88
CA SER A 230 -7.33 -34.07 36.49
C SER A 230 -8.44 -34.15 35.46
N THR A 231 -8.23 -33.50 34.31
CA THR A 231 -9.16 -33.46 33.18
C THR A 231 -8.47 -34.09 31.97
N ASN A 232 -9.14 -35.05 31.33
CA ASN A 232 -8.61 -35.67 30.13
C ASN A 232 -8.52 -34.62 29.01
N LEU A 233 -7.32 -34.43 28.42
CA LEU A 233 -7.10 -33.41 27.39
C LEU A 233 -8.06 -33.58 26.19
N LYS A 234 -8.38 -34.82 25.82
CA LYS A 234 -9.35 -35.11 24.74
C LYS A 234 -10.75 -34.67 25.12
N GLU A 235 -11.19 -34.99 26.34
CA GLU A 235 -12.50 -34.56 26.84
C GLU A 235 -12.58 -33.04 26.94
N SER A 236 -11.53 -32.37 27.43
CA SER A 236 -11.50 -30.91 27.46
C SER A 236 -11.58 -30.30 26.06
N PHE A 237 -10.84 -30.85 25.09
CA PHE A 237 -10.87 -30.38 23.71
C PHE A 237 -12.24 -30.57 23.06
N GLU A 238 -12.88 -31.73 23.25
CA GLU A 238 -14.24 -32.02 22.77
C GLU A 238 -15.29 -31.12 23.44
N LEU A 239 -15.17 -30.85 24.74
CA LEU A 239 -16.08 -29.95 25.44
C LEU A 239 -15.93 -28.50 24.95
N SER A 240 -14.70 -28.04 24.69
CA SER A 240 -14.46 -26.72 24.10
C SER A 240 -15.08 -26.59 22.70
N GLN A 241 -15.05 -27.65 21.89
CA GLN A 241 -15.75 -27.68 20.60
C GLN A 241 -17.27 -27.55 20.79
N ARG A 242 -17.87 -28.34 21.68
CA ARG A 242 -19.32 -28.28 21.97
C ARG A 242 -19.77 -26.90 22.50
N ALA A 243 -18.91 -26.22 23.26
CA ALA A 243 -19.18 -24.87 23.74
C ALA A 243 -19.27 -23.86 22.57
N LEU A 244 -18.39 -23.98 21.58
CA LEU A 244 -18.44 -23.16 20.35
C LEU A 244 -19.71 -23.43 19.55
N GLU A 245 -20.15 -24.68 19.49
CA GLU A 245 -21.41 -25.13 18.87
C GLU A 245 -22.60 -24.34 19.43
N THR A 246 -22.60 -24.15 20.75
CA THR A 246 -23.64 -23.40 21.45
C THR A 246 -23.49 -21.89 21.22
N GLU A 247 -22.28 -21.34 21.30
CA GLU A 247 -22.00 -19.91 21.11
C GLU A 247 -22.36 -19.44 19.69
N TYR A 248 -21.97 -20.19 18.66
CA TYR A 248 -22.26 -19.86 17.26
C TYR A 248 -23.72 -20.11 16.87
N SER A 249 -24.44 -21.00 17.57
CA SER A 249 -25.89 -21.16 17.38
C SER A 249 -26.72 -19.96 17.87
N HIS A 250 -26.15 -19.11 18.73
CA HIS A 250 -26.82 -17.95 19.34
C HIS A 250 -26.42 -16.60 18.72
N MET A 251 -25.41 -16.58 17.86
CA MET A 251 -25.11 -15.40 17.07
C MET A 251 -26.13 -15.31 15.92
N ASP A 252 -26.87 -14.21 15.85
CA ASP A 252 -27.70 -13.78 14.70
C ASP A 252 -26.82 -13.56 13.45
N THR A 253 -26.17 -14.61 12.98
CA THR A 253 -25.58 -14.70 11.64
C THR A 253 -26.56 -15.46 10.77
N GLU A 254 -26.84 -14.91 9.59
CA GLU A 254 -27.93 -15.20 8.65
C GLU A 254 -28.10 -16.66 8.14
N TYR A 255 -27.54 -17.67 8.79
CA TYR A 255 -27.63 -19.07 8.37
C TYR A 255 -27.94 -19.96 9.57
N ILE A 256 -29.16 -20.51 9.56
CA ILE A 256 -29.58 -21.57 10.46
C ILE A 256 -28.68 -22.78 10.18
N ILE A 257 -27.87 -23.18 11.16
CA ILE A 257 -27.18 -24.47 11.14
C ILE A 257 -28.26 -25.54 11.36
N GLU A 258 -28.90 -26.00 10.29
CA GLU A 258 -29.95 -27.04 10.34
C GLU A 258 -29.39 -28.45 10.52
N THR A 259 -28.40 -28.66 11.41
CA THR A 259 -28.19 -29.95 12.10
C THR A 259 -27.07 -29.84 13.14
N PRO A 260 -27.25 -30.35 14.37
CA PRO A 260 -26.16 -30.50 15.33
C PRO A 260 -25.30 -31.70 14.93
N LEU A 261 -24.25 -31.45 14.14
CA LEU A 261 -23.21 -32.42 13.81
C LEU A 261 -21.85 -31.82 14.20
N THR A 262 -21.04 -32.66 14.84
CA THR A 262 -19.66 -32.46 15.31
C THR A 262 -18.88 -31.41 14.51
N LEU A 263 -18.68 -30.21 15.07
CA LEU A 263 -18.02 -29.04 14.46
C LEU A 263 -16.69 -29.29 13.71
N LEU A 264 -16.00 -30.39 14.02
CA LEU A 264 -14.69 -30.74 13.47
C LEU A 264 -14.63 -32.14 12.81
N ASP A 265 -15.74 -32.70 12.31
CA ASP A 265 -15.69 -33.86 11.41
C ASP A 265 -15.08 -33.52 10.03
N ARG A 266 -14.68 -34.53 9.24
CA ARG A 266 -14.00 -34.37 7.94
C ARG A 266 -14.82 -33.48 6.99
N ALA A 267 -14.30 -32.28 6.73
CA ALA A 267 -14.56 -31.29 5.67
C ALA A 267 -16.03 -31.05 5.20
N PRO A 268 -16.41 -29.80 4.85
CA PRO A 268 -17.77 -29.39 4.44
C PRO A 268 -18.22 -29.90 3.06
N TYR A 269 -17.55 -30.90 2.49
CA TYR A 269 -17.87 -31.45 1.17
C TYR A 269 -18.89 -32.56 1.32
N GLU A 270 -19.99 -32.48 0.58
CA GLU A 270 -21.14 -33.36 0.75
C GLU A 270 -20.83 -34.82 0.34
N ASP A 271 -19.78 -35.05 -0.46
CA ASP A 271 -19.24 -36.39 -0.75
C ASP A 271 -17.70 -36.46 -1.03
N VAL A 272 -17.18 -37.69 -1.16
CA VAL A 272 -15.75 -38.01 -1.43
C VAL A 272 -15.30 -37.62 -2.84
N GLU A 273 -16.19 -37.68 -3.83
CA GLU A 273 -15.93 -37.34 -5.23
C GLU A 273 -15.73 -35.82 -5.40
N GLU A 274 -16.47 -35.00 -4.65
CA GLU A 274 -16.27 -33.55 -4.54
C GLU A 274 -14.88 -33.24 -3.94
N LYS A 275 -14.51 -33.91 -2.84
CA LYS A 275 -13.18 -33.76 -2.23
C LYS A 275 -12.07 -34.15 -3.21
N GLU A 276 -12.16 -35.30 -3.87
CA GLU A 276 -11.16 -35.76 -4.85
C GLU A 276 -11.05 -34.79 -6.03
N THR A 277 -12.17 -34.24 -6.49
CA THR A 277 -12.20 -33.24 -7.57
C THR A 277 -11.51 -31.93 -7.17
N ILE A 278 -11.72 -31.47 -5.94
CA ILE A 278 -11.08 -30.25 -5.41
C ILE A 278 -9.59 -30.48 -5.16
N GLU A 279 -9.19 -31.62 -4.59
CA GLU A 279 -7.79 -31.97 -4.38
C GLU A 279 -7.04 -32.13 -5.71
N GLN A 280 -7.64 -32.81 -6.68
CA GLN A 280 -7.10 -32.92 -8.03
C GLN A 280 -6.98 -31.55 -8.69
N SER A 281 -8.03 -30.72 -8.59
CA SER A 281 -8.02 -29.35 -9.09
C SER A 281 -6.91 -28.51 -8.45
N PHE A 282 -6.77 -28.58 -7.13
CA PHE A 282 -5.71 -27.87 -6.41
C PHE A 282 -4.32 -28.33 -6.86
N SER A 283 -4.11 -29.65 -6.98
CA SER A 283 -2.88 -30.25 -7.50
C SER A 283 -2.57 -29.80 -8.93
N ASP A 284 -3.57 -29.78 -9.82
CA ASP A 284 -3.43 -29.34 -11.21
C ASP A 284 -3.02 -27.87 -11.33
N THR A 285 -3.29 -27.06 -10.30
CA THR A 285 -2.91 -25.65 -10.26
C THR A 285 -1.51 -25.39 -9.71
N GLU A 286 -0.83 -26.39 -9.14
CA GLU A 286 0.47 -26.24 -8.45
C GLU A 286 1.53 -25.53 -9.30
N SER A 287 1.60 -25.80 -10.60
CA SER A 287 2.55 -25.11 -11.48
C SER A 287 2.27 -23.60 -11.58
N VAL A 288 0.99 -23.20 -11.59
CA VAL A 288 0.58 -21.79 -11.60
C VAL A 288 0.88 -21.15 -10.26
N ARG A 289 0.56 -21.86 -9.17
CA ARG A 289 0.87 -21.47 -7.79
C ARG A 289 2.35 -21.15 -7.58
N LEU A 290 3.23 -22.04 -8.01
CA LEU A 290 4.68 -21.84 -7.94
C LEU A 290 5.16 -20.67 -8.83
N HIS A 291 4.53 -20.48 -9.98
CA HIS A 291 4.84 -19.36 -10.87
C HIS A 291 4.47 -18.01 -10.26
N ILE A 292 3.30 -17.94 -9.63
CA ILE A 292 2.80 -16.78 -8.85
C ILE A 292 3.78 -16.42 -7.74
N ILE A 293 4.19 -17.40 -6.93
CA ILE A 293 5.20 -17.22 -5.87
C ILE A 293 6.51 -16.67 -6.44
N LYS A 294 6.98 -17.23 -7.56
CA LYS A 294 8.20 -16.76 -8.24
C LYS A 294 8.09 -15.31 -8.69
N MET A 295 6.93 -14.88 -9.18
CA MET A 295 6.70 -13.48 -9.55
C MET A 295 6.71 -12.54 -8.35
N GLU A 296 6.06 -12.88 -7.24
CA GLU A 296 6.11 -12.08 -6.02
C GLU A 296 7.54 -11.93 -5.51
N GLU A 297 8.33 -13.01 -5.59
CA GLU A 297 9.75 -12.96 -5.24
C GLU A 297 10.51 -11.96 -6.13
N GLN A 298 10.30 -12.01 -7.45
CA GLN A 298 10.93 -11.05 -8.37
C GLN A 298 10.56 -9.61 -8.04
N LEU A 299 9.31 -9.35 -7.67
CA LEU A 299 8.86 -8.01 -7.33
C LEU A 299 9.44 -7.49 -6.02
N CYS A 300 9.59 -8.36 -5.03
CA CYS A 300 10.32 -8.04 -3.81
C CYS A 300 11.77 -7.66 -4.13
N GLN A 301 12.44 -8.42 -5.00
CA GLN A 301 13.79 -8.09 -5.45
C GLN A 301 13.85 -6.76 -6.22
N MET A 302 12.84 -6.45 -7.04
CA MET A 302 12.73 -5.16 -7.73
C MET A 302 12.51 -3.99 -6.75
N GLU A 303 11.68 -4.18 -5.72
CA GLU A 303 11.46 -3.19 -4.66
C GLU A 303 12.76 -2.89 -3.88
N ASP A 304 13.52 -3.94 -3.59
CA ASP A 304 14.82 -3.83 -2.94
C ASP A 304 15.82 -3.09 -3.84
N CYS A 305 15.87 -3.42 -5.13
CA CYS A 305 16.69 -2.69 -6.11
C CYS A 305 16.29 -1.21 -6.19
N LYS A 306 15.00 -0.88 -6.28
CA LYS A 306 14.51 0.52 -6.28
C LYS A 306 14.89 1.26 -5.00
N SER A 307 14.81 0.58 -3.85
CA SER A 307 15.23 1.13 -2.57
C SER A 307 16.75 1.40 -2.55
N LEU A 308 17.55 0.46 -3.06
CA LEU A 308 19.01 0.62 -3.19
C LEU A 308 19.38 1.77 -4.13
N VAL A 309 18.69 1.96 -5.25
CA VAL A 309 18.91 3.11 -6.14
C VAL A 309 18.73 4.43 -5.39
N LYS A 310 17.61 4.59 -4.66
CA LYS A 310 17.35 5.80 -3.84
C LYS A 310 18.44 6.02 -2.79
N ILE A 311 18.91 4.95 -2.14
CA ILE A 311 20.02 5.03 -1.17
C ILE A 311 21.30 5.50 -1.87
N LEU A 312 21.66 4.90 -3.01
CA LEU A 312 22.88 5.23 -3.76
C LEU A 312 22.84 6.67 -4.30
N GLU A 313 21.70 7.17 -4.75
CA GLU A 313 21.51 8.57 -5.16
C GLU A 313 21.76 9.53 -4.00
N LYS A 314 21.20 9.23 -2.84
CA LYS A 314 21.42 10.02 -1.64
C LYS A 314 22.89 10.02 -1.20
N LEU A 315 23.53 8.86 -1.16
CA LEU A 315 24.95 8.75 -0.81
C LEU A 315 25.81 9.55 -1.80
N ASN A 316 25.42 9.62 -3.07
CA ASN A 316 26.10 10.43 -4.07
C ASN A 316 26.01 11.92 -3.76
N VAL A 317 24.81 12.40 -3.40
CA VAL A 317 24.61 13.80 -2.99
C VAL A 317 25.44 14.12 -1.74
N ASP A 318 25.46 13.21 -0.77
CA ASP A 318 26.23 13.41 0.46
C ASP A 318 27.76 13.39 0.21
N LEU A 319 28.26 12.52 -0.67
CA LEU A 319 29.68 12.52 -1.07
C LEU A 319 30.07 13.77 -1.87
N GLU A 320 29.23 14.23 -2.81
CA GLU A 320 29.51 15.47 -3.55
C GLU A 320 29.55 16.69 -2.61
N LYS A 321 28.67 16.74 -1.60
CA LYS A 321 28.74 17.78 -0.55
C LYS A 321 30.06 17.75 0.22
N LEU A 322 30.58 16.56 0.55
CA LEU A 322 31.87 16.41 1.23
C LEU A 322 33.03 16.83 0.32
N LYS A 323 32.96 16.49 -0.97
CA LYS A 323 33.96 16.85 -1.99
C LYS A 323 34.08 18.36 -2.20
N THR A 324 32.97 19.09 -2.15
CA THR A 324 32.97 20.56 -2.33
C THR A 324 33.17 21.36 -1.04
N ARG A 325 33.29 20.69 0.11
CA ARG A 325 33.39 21.37 1.41
C ARG A 325 34.77 21.98 1.60
N LYS A 326 34.80 23.24 2.04
CA LYS A 326 36.04 23.92 2.47
C LYS A 326 36.31 23.67 3.95
N PHE A 327 37.57 23.43 4.29
CA PHE A 327 38.02 23.16 5.66
C PHE A 327 38.94 24.27 6.13
N GLU A 328 38.43 25.15 6.98
CA GLU A 328 39.19 26.26 7.59
C GLU A 328 39.74 25.88 8.97
N GLU A 329 39.13 24.88 9.63
CA GLU A 329 39.47 24.44 10.98
C GLU A 329 39.50 22.90 11.10
N THR A 330 40.32 22.39 12.02
CA THR A 330 40.46 20.95 12.30
C THR A 330 39.16 20.29 12.76
N HIS A 331 38.30 21.01 13.48
CA HIS A 331 37.01 20.49 13.94
C HIS A 331 36.04 20.21 12.76
N SER A 332 36.06 21.06 11.73
CA SER A 332 35.25 20.89 10.52
C SER A 332 35.67 19.64 9.73
N LEU A 333 36.97 19.37 9.64
CA LEU A 333 37.51 18.17 8.99
C LEU A 333 37.15 16.90 9.77
N ALA A 334 37.34 16.89 11.09
CA ALA A 334 36.99 15.73 11.93
C ALA A 334 35.50 15.36 11.84
N GLN A 335 34.62 16.35 11.70
CA GLN A 335 33.19 16.10 11.48
C GLN A 335 32.93 15.48 10.09
N ALA A 336 33.59 15.96 9.05
CA ALA A 336 33.49 15.40 7.70
C ALA A 336 34.04 13.97 7.60
N GLU A 337 35.14 13.65 8.29
CA GLU A 337 35.68 12.29 8.41
C GLU A 337 34.68 11.33 9.07
N ARG A 338 33.97 11.78 10.13
CA ARG A 338 32.91 10.98 10.75
C ARG A 338 31.77 10.70 9.79
N ASP A 339 31.39 11.68 8.98
CA ASP A 339 30.31 11.53 8.01
C ASP A 339 30.74 10.62 6.83
N LEU A 340 31.98 10.75 6.34
CA LEU A 340 32.56 9.81 5.38
C LEU A 340 32.62 8.38 5.93
N LYS A 341 33.00 8.19 7.20
CA LYS A 341 33.01 6.88 7.85
C LYS A 341 31.61 6.26 7.93
N LYS A 342 30.56 7.06 8.13
CA LYS A 342 29.16 6.59 8.06
C LYS A 342 28.79 6.17 6.64
N ILE A 343 29.11 6.98 5.64
CA ILE A 343 28.88 6.64 4.22
C ILE A 343 29.59 5.33 3.85
N ASN A 344 30.85 5.17 4.23
CA ASN A 344 31.63 3.97 3.92
C ASN A 344 31.09 2.72 4.61
N ARG A 345 30.49 2.87 5.80
CA ARG A 345 29.74 1.78 6.44
C ARG A 345 28.53 1.38 5.59
N MET A 346 27.73 2.35 5.13
CA MET A 346 26.57 2.08 4.28
C MET A 346 26.95 1.46 2.93
N ILE A 347 28.01 1.96 2.28
CA ILE A 347 28.57 1.37 1.05
C ILE A 347 28.99 -0.08 1.30
N SER A 348 29.62 -0.38 2.43
CA SER A 348 30.01 -1.73 2.82
C SER A 348 28.79 -2.64 3.02
N ASP A 349 27.73 -2.14 3.63
CA ASP A 349 26.50 -2.91 3.83
C ASP A 349 25.78 -3.19 2.49
N ILE A 350 25.76 -2.22 1.56
CA ILE A 350 25.27 -2.44 0.19
C ILE A 350 26.11 -3.50 -0.54
N LYS A 351 27.45 -3.44 -0.43
CA LYS A 351 28.34 -4.46 -0.99
C LYS A 351 28.01 -5.85 -0.46
N LYS A 352 27.70 -6.00 0.84
CA LYS A 352 27.28 -7.29 1.42
C LYS A 352 25.95 -7.78 0.85
N VAL A 353 24.96 -6.90 0.72
CA VAL A 353 23.66 -7.23 0.09
C VAL A 353 23.86 -7.71 -1.35
N LEU A 354 24.78 -7.09 -2.09
CA LEU A 354 25.13 -7.46 -3.46
C LEU A 354 26.17 -8.59 -3.56
N SER A 355 26.68 -9.09 -2.42
CA SER A 355 27.74 -10.13 -2.35
C SER A 355 29.05 -9.77 -3.08
N ILE A 356 29.46 -8.50 -3.06
CA ILE A 356 30.69 -8.00 -3.71
C ILE A 356 31.88 -8.06 -2.74
N ARG A 357 33.04 -8.57 -3.18
CA ARG A 357 34.28 -8.66 -2.35
C ARG A 357 34.80 -7.28 -1.96
N GLN A 358 35.33 -7.17 -0.75
CA GLN A 358 35.97 -5.95 -0.25
C GLN A 358 37.43 -5.87 -0.72
N GLU A 359 37.79 -4.75 -1.34
CA GLU A 359 39.19 -4.35 -1.50
C GLU A 359 39.59 -3.56 -0.25
N LYS A 360 40.73 -3.92 0.34
CA LYS A 360 41.31 -3.17 1.47
C LYS A 360 41.92 -1.89 0.91
N SER A 361 41.43 -0.74 1.38
CA SER A 361 42.15 0.52 1.23
C SER A 361 43.40 0.48 2.13
N THR A 362 44.55 0.74 1.51
CA THR A 362 45.85 0.90 2.17
C THR A 362 46.30 2.34 1.99
N HIS A 363 45.89 3.22 2.90
CA HIS A 363 46.58 4.49 3.07
C HIS A 363 47.31 4.51 4.42
N PRO A 364 48.65 4.66 4.41
CA PRO A 364 49.42 4.82 5.63
C PRO A 364 49.14 6.20 6.24
N THR A 365 48.91 6.22 7.55
CA THR A 365 48.80 7.44 8.35
C THR A 365 50.11 8.26 8.32
N PRO A 366 50.06 9.59 8.16
CA PRO A 366 51.26 10.42 8.22
C PRO A 366 51.75 10.58 9.67
N ASP A 367 52.70 9.74 10.11
CA ASP A 367 53.21 9.73 11.49
C ASP A 367 54.22 10.85 11.83
N ASN A 368 54.48 11.82 10.95
CA ASN A 368 55.59 12.77 11.11
C ASN A 368 55.22 14.10 11.82
N TYR A 369 53.95 14.54 11.77
CA TYR A 369 53.54 15.86 12.25
C TYR A 369 53.32 15.95 13.76
N LYS A 370 52.81 14.87 14.37
CA LYS A 370 52.53 14.82 15.80
C LYS A 370 53.80 15.06 16.64
N LYS A 371 54.89 14.39 16.27
CA LYS A 371 56.19 14.52 16.92
C LYS A 371 56.77 15.94 16.75
N LYS A 372 56.69 16.53 15.56
CA LYS A 372 57.14 17.91 15.30
C LYS A 372 56.35 18.95 16.10
N LEU A 373 55.03 18.78 16.21
CA LEU A 373 54.17 19.67 16.99
C LEU A 373 54.44 19.54 18.50
N GLU A 374 54.61 18.31 19.01
CA GLU A 374 54.98 18.04 20.40
C GLU A 374 56.33 18.68 20.77
N THR A 375 57.33 18.60 19.88
CA THR A 375 58.62 19.28 20.05
C THR A 375 58.45 20.79 20.14
N LYS A 376 57.70 21.43 19.22
CA LYS A 376 57.49 22.88 19.23
C LYS A 376 56.63 23.39 20.39
N LEU A 377 55.67 22.59 20.86
CA LEU A 377 54.93 22.90 22.08
C LEU A 377 55.82 22.82 23.32
N SER A 378 56.76 21.87 23.34
CA SER A 378 57.75 21.74 24.42
C SER A 378 58.74 22.91 24.42
N GLU A 379 59.21 23.35 23.24
CA GLU A 379 60.03 24.57 23.09
C GLU A 379 59.28 25.82 23.58
N ARG A 380 57.98 25.94 23.28
CA ARG A 380 57.15 27.03 23.80
C ARG A 380 57.01 27.02 25.32
N MET A 381 56.86 25.84 25.93
CA MET A 381 56.81 25.73 27.39
C MET A 381 58.16 26.08 28.03
N LEU A 382 59.25 25.64 27.41
CA LEU A 382 60.61 25.96 27.84
C LEU A 382 60.88 27.48 27.75
N GLU A 383 60.46 28.13 26.66
CA GLU A 383 60.56 29.59 26.49
C GLU A 383 59.81 30.38 27.59
N ILE A 384 58.64 29.91 28.03
CA ILE A 384 57.89 30.50 29.14
C ILE A 384 58.65 30.33 30.46
N GLN A 385 59.21 29.14 30.70
CA GLN A 385 60.00 28.86 31.90
C GLN A 385 61.28 29.72 31.96
N LEU A 386 61.97 29.86 30.82
CA LEU A 386 63.16 30.70 30.70
C LEU A 386 62.84 32.18 30.96
N TYR A 387 61.70 32.67 30.44
CA TYR A 387 61.21 34.03 30.74
C TYR A 387 60.90 34.21 32.24
N ASP A 388 60.14 33.29 32.85
CA ASP A 388 59.78 33.38 34.28
C ASP A 388 61.03 33.37 35.16
N GLN A 389 62.02 32.54 34.82
CA GLN A 389 63.31 32.47 35.48
C GLN A 389 64.12 33.75 35.28
N ALA A 390 64.14 34.33 34.06
CA ALA A 390 64.80 35.60 33.78
C ALA A 390 64.21 36.76 34.58
N ILE A 391 62.88 36.87 34.65
CA ILE A 391 62.18 37.88 35.44
C ILE A 391 62.38 37.67 36.94
N GLY A 392 62.32 36.43 37.42
CA GLY A 392 62.59 36.08 38.81
C GLY A 392 64.03 36.42 39.22
N THR A 393 64.98 36.32 38.30
CA THR A 393 66.38 36.68 38.51
C THR A 393 66.58 38.20 38.51
N ILE A 394 65.98 38.93 37.56
CA ILE A 394 65.99 40.41 37.54
C ILE A 394 65.36 41.00 38.81
N SER A 395 64.28 40.39 39.29
CA SER A 395 63.59 40.85 40.51
C SER A 395 64.44 40.70 41.78
N LYS A 396 65.46 39.82 41.75
CA LYS A 396 66.44 39.64 42.84
C LYS A 396 67.68 40.54 42.68
N LEU A 397 67.87 41.17 41.52
CA LEU A 397 68.96 42.10 41.26
C LEU A 397 68.61 43.49 41.82
N THR A 398 68.89 43.70 43.12
CA THR A 398 68.86 45.01 43.77
C THR A 398 70.29 45.48 44.06
N GLY A 399 70.77 46.50 43.35
CA GLY A 399 72.06 47.16 43.59
C GLY A 399 72.89 47.38 42.33
N THR A 400 73.59 48.52 42.26
CA THR A 400 74.43 48.92 41.13
C THR A 400 75.73 48.13 41.07
N ASN A 401 76.00 47.60 39.87
CA ASN A 401 77.26 47.10 39.32
C ASN A 401 77.70 45.69 39.75
N SER A 402 78.02 44.88 38.72
CA SER A 402 78.83 43.63 38.68
C SER A 402 78.16 42.25 38.63
N ASN A 403 76.83 42.09 38.76
CA ASN A 403 76.23 40.74 38.77
C ASN A 403 75.59 40.24 37.46
N ILE A 404 75.57 41.02 36.37
CA ILE A 404 75.00 40.58 35.09
C ILE A 404 76.02 39.78 34.24
N GLU A 405 77.30 40.13 34.28
CA GLU A 405 78.35 39.41 33.53
C GLU A 405 78.48 37.94 33.97
N ASN A 406 78.30 37.65 35.26
CA ASN A 406 78.33 36.26 35.75
C ASN A 406 77.09 35.44 35.32
N LEU A 407 75.95 36.09 35.04
CA LEU A 407 74.74 35.42 34.57
C LEU A 407 74.82 35.00 33.08
N LEU A 408 75.71 35.63 32.30
CA LEU A 408 75.90 35.35 30.88
C LEU A 408 76.75 34.09 30.61
N VAL A 409 77.51 33.62 31.62
CA VAL A 409 78.52 32.56 31.46
C VAL A 409 77.96 31.15 31.73
N ASP A 410 76.94 31.01 32.57
CA ASP A 410 76.56 29.70 33.14
C ASP A 410 75.47 28.92 32.38
N GLU A 411 74.68 29.53 31.49
CA GLU A 411 73.74 28.78 30.63
C GLU A 411 73.61 29.36 29.20
N PRO A 412 74.02 28.63 28.15
CA PRO A 412 73.99 29.12 26.77
C PRO A 412 72.56 29.38 26.23
N ALA A 413 71.54 28.74 26.81
CA ALA A 413 70.13 28.98 26.46
C ALA A 413 69.61 30.33 27.00
N PHE A 414 70.26 30.87 28.03
CA PHE A 414 69.89 32.12 28.71
C PHE A 414 70.56 33.34 28.08
N ALA A 415 71.75 33.14 27.49
CA ALA A 415 72.52 34.16 26.82
C ALA A 415 71.71 34.94 25.76
N GLN A 416 70.77 34.30 25.05
CA GLN A 416 69.97 34.97 24.03
C GLN A 416 69.13 36.17 24.56
N TYR A 417 68.57 36.07 25.78
CA TYR A 417 67.78 37.17 26.36
C TYR A 417 68.65 38.36 26.80
N PHE A 418 69.92 38.10 27.08
CA PHE A 418 70.86 39.08 27.59
C PHE A 418 71.87 39.55 26.53
N ASN A 419 72.00 38.87 25.39
CA ASN A 419 72.81 39.30 24.24
C ASN A 419 72.17 40.50 23.51
N GLU A 420 70.85 40.55 23.41
CA GLU A 420 70.12 41.74 22.93
C GLU A 420 70.35 42.92 23.89
N PHE A 421 70.31 42.63 25.20
CA PHE A 421 70.65 43.58 26.25
C PHE A 421 72.11 44.04 26.15
N GLU A 422 73.07 43.17 25.84
CA GLU A 422 74.50 43.51 25.64
C GLU A 422 74.71 44.38 24.40
N LYS A 423 74.01 44.12 23.30
CA LYS A 423 74.01 44.99 22.10
C LYS A 423 73.41 46.37 22.39
N GLU A 424 72.27 46.43 23.06
CA GLU A 424 71.64 47.67 23.54
C GLU A 424 72.53 48.39 24.56
N GLN A 425 73.22 47.65 25.43
CA GLN A 425 74.21 48.19 26.35
C GLN A 425 75.35 48.82 25.56
N GLN A 426 75.94 48.13 24.58
CA GLN A 426 77.00 48.68 23.74
C GLN A 426 76.57 49.96 22.99
N ILE A 427 75.29 50.07 22.62
CA ILE A 427 74.71 51.29 22.02
C ILE A 427 74.51 52.39 23.07
N ASN A 428 74.01 52.06 24.26
CA ASN A 428 73.68 52.99 25.35
C ASN A 428 74.84 53.27 26.34
N CYS A 429 75.97 52.57 26.22
CA CYS A 429 77.12 52.60 27.15
C CYS A 429 77.98 53.86 27.06
N ARG A 430 77.57 54.89 26.31
CA ARG A 430 78.26 56.19 26.39
C ARG A 430 77.86 57.02 27.61
N GLU A 431 76.72 56.76 28.27
CA GLU A 431 76.34 57.50 29.48
C GLU A 431 75.66 56.55 30.49
N GLY A 432 76.44 56.06 31.45
CA GLY A 432 76.02 55.03 32.39
C GLY A 432 74.81 55.39 33.25
N LYS A 433 73.76 54.57 33.16
CA LYS A 433 72.94 53.98 34.26
C LYS A 433 71.65 53.39 33.67
N LEU A 434 71.65 52.10 33.33
CA LEU A 434 70.41 51.36 33.02
C LEU A 434 69.71 50.95 34.32
N GLN A 435 68.43 51.29 34.46
CA GLN A 435 67.60 50.94 35.62
C GLN A 435 66.92 49.57 35.40
N SER A 436 66.65 48.81 36.46
CA SER A 436 66.06 47.45 36.38
C SER A 436 64.76 47.38 35.57
N TYR A 437 63.99 48.49 35.48
CA TYR A 437 62.78 48.55 34.67
C TYR A 437 63.05 48.49 33.16
N GLN A 438 64.18 49.04 32.68
CA GLN A 438 64.57 49.04 31.26
C GLN A 438 65.02 47.66 30.82
N ILE A 439 65.77 46.96 31.68
CA ILE A 439 66.17 45.56 31.47
C ILE A 439 64.92 44.67 31.37
N ARG A 440 63.95 44.88 32.27
CA ARG A 440 62.68 44.16 32.24
C ARG A 440 61.90 44.39 30.95
N GLN A 441 61.92 45.59 30.37
CA GLN A 441 61.27 45.88 29.08
C GLN A 441 61.93 45.15 27.91
N LEU A 442 63.26 45.09 27.88
CA LEU A 442 64.00 44.36 26.84
C LEU A 442 63.73 42.85 26.91
N ILE A 443 63.72 42.25 28.11
CA ILE A 443 63.36 40.83 28.27
C ILE A 443 61.91 40.56 27.85
N LEU A 444 60.98 41.46 28.19
CA LEU A 444 59.60 41.39 27.74
C LEU A 444 59.50 41.42 26.21
N GLU A 445 60.31 42.25 25.55
CA GLU A 445 60.34 42.36 24.10
C GLU A 445 60.91 41.12 23.43
N VAL A 446 62.04 40.58 23.92
CA VAL A 446 62.64 39.33 23.43
C VAL A 446 61.67 38.16 23.61
N HIS A 447 61.06 38.01 24.80
CA HIS A 447 60.05 36.97 25.03
C HIS A 447 58.84 37.12 24.10
N LYS A 448 58.34 38.34 23.92
CA LYS A 448 57.23 38.62 23.00
C LYS A 448 57.57 38.23 21.56
N ASN A 449 58.79 38.52 21.10
CA ASN A 449 59.27 38.17 19.77
C ASN A 449 59.45 36.67 19.59
N ASN A 450 60.09 35.99 20.53
CA ASN A 450 60.28 34.53 20.53
C ASN A 450 58.94 33.79 20.58
N LEU A 451 58.04 34.21 21.47
CA LEU A 451 56.69 33.63 21.58
C LEU A 451 55.88 33.87 20.30
N ALA A 452 55.99 35.05 19.69
CA ALA A 452 55.37 35.33 18.39
C ALA A 452 55.94 34.44 17.28
N GLN A 453 57.25 34.21 17.25
CA GLN A 453 57.91 33.31 16.30
C GLN A 453 57.46 31.86 16.50
N LEU A 454 57.52 31.34 17.73
CA LEU A 454 57.07 29.98 18.07
C LEU A 454 55.58 29.78 17.74
N ASN A 455 54.73 30.78 18.02
CA ASN A 455 53.32 30.72 17.64
C ASN A 455 53.13 30.71 16.12
N ARG A 456 53.94 31.45 15.34
CA ARG A 456 53.93 31.37 13.87
C ARG A 456 54.36 29.99 13.39
N GLU A 457 55.42 29.42 13.93
CA GLU A 457 55.91 28.08 13.59
C GLU A 457 54.88 26.98 13.93
N ILE A 458 54.27 27.05 15.12
CA ILE A 458 53.19 26.15 15.53
C ILE A 458 51.98 26.27 14.59
N ASN A 459 51.60 27.49 14.21
CA ASN A 459 50.49 27.71 13.29
C ASN A 459 50.81 27.22 11.87
N LEU A 460 52.05 27.37 11.39
CA LEU A 460 52.51 26.80 10.13
C LEU A 460 52.42 25.27 10.15
N ILE A 461 52.92 24.61 11.20
CA ILE A 461 52.83 23.14 11.35
C ILE A 461 51.37 22.68 11.36
N LYS A 462 50.50 23.36 12.11
CA LYS A 462 49.05 23.06 12.14
C LYS A 462 48.39 23.25 10.77
N THR A 463 48.75 24.29 10.03
CA THR A 463 48.20 24.58 8.70
C THR A 463 48.67 23.55 7.67
N SER A 464 49.95 23.18 7.68
CA SER A 464 50.49 22.13 6.81
C SER A 464 49.87 20.76 7.11
N GLN A 465 49.71 20.42 8.39
CA GLN A 465 49.01 19.19 8.78
C GLN A 465 47.54 19.19 8.33
N LEU A 466 46.84 20.30 8.48
CA LEU A 466 45.46 20.43 8.00
C LEU A 466 45.37 20.28 6.48
N GLN A 467 46.31 20.87 5.72
CA GLN A 467 46.37 20.75 4.27
C GLN A 467 46.60 19.30 3.82
N GLU A 468 47.58 18.61 4.39
CA GLU A 468 47.82 17.19 4.05
C GLU A 468 46.65 16.29 4.42
N ASN A 469 46.07 16.46 5.62
CA ASN A 469 44.90 15.70 6.02
C ASN A 469 43.70 15.99 5.10
N THR A 470 43.54 17.24 4.65
CA THR A 470 42.49 17.62 3.68
C THR A 470 42.71 16.93 2.33
N VAL A 471 43.96 16.86 1.83
CA VAL A 471 44.28 16.15 0.58
C VAL A 471 43.99 14.66 0.72
N SER A 472 44.41 14.03 1.83
CA SER A 472 44.10 12.63 2.12
C SER A 472 42.58 12.39 2.16
N PHE A 473 41.84 13.26 2.85
CA PHE A 473 40.39 13.18 2.95
C PHE A 473 39.71 13.31 1.57
N ILE A 474 40.16 14.24 0.72
CA ILE A 474 39.61 14.40 -0.64
C ILE A 474 39.85 13.14 -1.47
N ASN A 475 41.02 12.49 -1.34
CA ASN A 475 41.31 11.23 -2.00
C ASN A 475 40.37 10.11 -1.51
N ASP A 476 40.18 9.98 -0.19
CA ASP A 476 39.27 8.99 0.38
C ASP A 476 37.81 9.20 -0.08
N VAL A 477 37.38 10.47 -0.23
CA VAL A 477 36.06 10.82 -0.81
C VAL A 477 36.00 10.41 -2.28
N ALA A 478 37.05 10.66 -3.07
CA ALA A 478 37.11 10.30 -4.48
C ALA A 478 37.04 8.78 -4.69
N ASP A 479 37.76 8.00 -3.88
CA ASP A 479 37.70 6.54 -3.88
C ASP A 479 36.29 6.04 -3.55
N SER A 480 35.66 6.67 -2.55
CA SER A 480 34.28 6.36 -2.17
C SER A 480 33.29 6.68 -3.30
N CYS A 481 33.49 7.77 -4.04
CA CYS A 481 32.70 8.11 -5.23
C CYS A 481 32.89 7.08 -6.36
N ALA A 482 34.11 6.63 -6.61
CA ALA A 482 34.41 5.63 -7.64
C ALA A 482 33.70 4.30 -7.33
N VAL A 483 33.78 3.84 -6.06
CA VAL A 483 33.07 2.66 -5.58
C VAL A 483 31.55 2.83 -5.71
N LEU A 484 31.01 4.01 -5.36
CA LEU A 484 29.59 4.29 -5.49
C LEU A 484 29.12 4.24 -6.94
N GLY A 485 29.91 4.77 -7.89
CA GLY A 485 29.63 4.68 -9.32
C GLY A 485 29.56 3.24 -9.83
N GLN A 486 30.49 2.38 -9.40
CA GLN A 486 30.44 0.94 -9.71
C GLN A 486 29.18 0.28 -9.17
N LEU A 487 28.81 0.57 -7.91
CA LEU A 487 27.59 0.04 -7.29
C LEU A 487 26.32 0.48 -8.02
N LYS A 488 26.24 1.75 -8.45
CA LYS A 488 25.12 2.25 -9.26
C LYS A 488 24.96 1.47 -10.55
N ASN A 489 26.05 1.21 -11.27
CA ASN A 489 26.02 0.43 -12.51
C ASN A 489 25.58 -1.02 -12.27
N ILE A 490 26.06 -1.66 -11.20
CA ILE A 490 25.66 -3.02 -10.83
C ILE A 490 24.17 -3.09 -10.49
N VAL A 491 23.68 -2.16 -9.66
CA VAL A 491 22.27 -2.11 -9.26
C VAL A 491 21.37 -1.82 -10.47
N ALA A 492 21.74 -0.88 -11.34
CA ALA A 492 21.01 -0.58 -12.56
C ALA A 492 20.96 -1.77 -13.52
N GLY A 493 22.09 -2.47 -13.71
CA GLY A 493 22.14 -3.70 -14.51
C GLY A 493 21.26 -4.81 -13.94
N ARG A 494 21.27 -4.99 -12.62
CA ARG A 494 20.40 -5.96 -11.92
C ARG A 494 18.93 -5.58 -12.06
N GLN A 495 18.57 -4.32 -11.87
CA GLN A 495 17.21 -3.82 -12.03
C GLN A 495 16.69 -4.10 -13.44
N LYS A 496 17.46 -3.75 -14.47
CA LYS A 496 17.08 -4.01 -15.87
C LYS A 496 16.86 -5.49 -16.14
N LYS A 497 17.72 -6.36 -15.60
CA LYS A 497 17.56 -7.82 -15.73
C LYS A 497 16.28 -8.31 -15.05
N LEU A 498 15.98 -7.82 -13.84
CA LEU A 498 14.76 -8.17 -13.12
C LEU A 498 13.51 -7.68 -13.87
N GLU A 499 13.54 -6.48 -14.45
CA GLU A 499 12.43 -5.94 -15.25
C GLU A 499 12.16 -6.80 -16.50
N GLN A 500 13.21 -7.24 -17.21
CA GLN A 500 13.09 -8.15 -18.34
C GLN A 500 12.52 -9.52 -17.93
N GLN A 501 13.05 -10.09 -16.85
CA GLN A 501 12.56 -11.37 -16.32
C GLN A 501 11.10 -11.27 -15.85
N ASN A 502 10.70 -10.14 -15.28
CA ASN A 502 9.31 -9.91 -14.87
C ASN A 502 8.37 -9.83 -16.07
N GLU A 503 8.79 -9.19 -17.18
CA GLU A 503 8.00 -9.16 -18.41
C GLU A 503 7.81 -10.56 -19.01
N GLU A 504 8.86 -11.39 -19.01
CA GLU A 504 8.80 -12.79 -19.43
C GLU A 504 7.85 -13.60 -18.53
N LEU A 505 7.98 -13.47 -17.20
CA LEU A 505 7.11 -14.15 -16.25
C LEU A 505 5.65 -13.73 -16.38
N CYS A 506 5.36 -12.46 -16.65
CA CYS A 506 4.00 -11.99 -16.92
C CYS A 506 3.40 -12.65 -18.16
N LYS A 507 4.19 -12.81 -19.24
CA LYS A 507 3.74 -13.48 -20.48
C LYS A 507 3.52 -14.98 -20.23
N GLU A 508 4.45 -15.65 -19.55
CA GLU A 508 4.30 -17.06 -19.18
C GLU A 508 3.08 -17.29 -18.28
N LEU A 509 2.85 -16.38 -17.33
CA LEU A 509 1.68 -16.42 -16.45
C LEU A 509 0.38 -16.24 -17.25
N GLU A 510 0.35 -15.32 -18.22
CA GLU A 510 -0.80 -15.12 -19.09
C GLU A 510 -1.09 -16.38 -19.93
N GLU A 511 -0.06 -17.04 -20.46
CA GLU A 511 -0.23 -18.32 -21.17
C GLU A 511 -0.72 -19.43 -20.25
N LEU A 512 -0.14 -19.56 -19.05
CA LEU A 512 -0.56 -20.54 -18.04
C LEU A 512 -2.01 -20.30 -17.61
N TYR A 513 -2.39 -19.04 -17.37
CA TYR A 513 -3.75 -18.63 -17.06
C TYR A 513 -4.73 -19.06 -18.15
N LEU A 514 -4.42 -18.72 -19.40
CA LEU A 514 -5.26 -19.01 -20.56
C LEU A 514 -5.39 -20.52 -20.84
N ARG A 515 -4.35 -21.32 -20.54
CA ARG A 515 -4.41 -22.79 -20.63
C ARG A 515 -5.15 -23.42 -19.45
N SER A 516 -5.19 -22.73 -18.32
CA SER A 516 -5.83 -23.26 -17.10
C SER A 516 -7.32 -22.93 -17.06
N LEU A 517 -7.75 -21.82 -17.65
CA LEU A 517 -9.14 -21.48 -17.95
C LEU A 517 -9.66 -22.26 -19.17
N ASP A 518 -9.78 -23.58 -19.03
CA ASP A 518 -10.57 -24.39 -19.95
C ASP A 518 -12.02 -24.45 -19.44
N PRO A 519 -13.04 -24.09 -20.24
CA PRO A 519 -14.45 -24.30 -19.86
C PRO A 519 -14.83 -25.77 -19.63
N LYS A 520 -13.94 -26.72 -19.97
CA LYS A 520 -14.07 -28.15 -19.62
C LYS A 520 -13.43 -28.52 -18.28
N LYS A 521 -12.65 -27.62 -17.67
CA LYS A 521 -12.07 -27.82 -16.33
C LYS A 521 -13.07 -27.39 -15.25
N ASP A 522 -12.94 -28.03 -14.11
CA ASP A 522 -13.84 -27.86 -12.97
C ASP A 522 -13.88 -26.40 -12.46
N PHE A 523 -15.06 -26.00 -11.99
CA PHE A 523 -15.37 -24.67 -11.49
C PHE A 523 -14.43 -24.26 -10.34
N PHE A 524 -14.15 -25.17 -9.41
CA PHE A 524 -13.29 -24.91 -8.26
C PHE A 524 -11.84 -24.65 -8.66
N CYS A 525 -11.37 -25.33 -9.71
CA CYS A 525 -10.06 -25.12 -10.33
C CYS A 525 -9.89 -23.65 -10.78
N ASN A 526 -10.88 -23.14 -11.52
CA ASN A 526 -10.89 -21.78 -12.02
C ASN A 526 -11.03 -20.73 -10.91
N MET A 527 -11.85 -21.01 -9.88
CA MET A 527 -11.98 -20.13 -8.71
C MET A 527 -10.68 -20.05 -7.89
N THR A 528 -10.03 -21.20 -7.63
CA THR A 528 -8.78 -21.27 -6.88
C THR A 528 -7.68 -20.47 -7.57
N LEU A 529 -7.49 -20.70 -8.86
CA LEU A 529 -6.55 -19.95 -9.67
C LEU A 529 -6.84 -18.46 -9.57
N GLN A 530 -8.08 -18.05 -9.84
CA GLN A 530 -8.47 -16.65 -9.80
C GLN A 530 -8.19 -16.02 -8.44
N TRP A 531 -8.60 -16.66 -7.34
CA TRP A 531 -8.33 -16.15 -6.00
C TRP A 531 -6.82 -15.96 -5.74
N TRP A 532 -5.95 -16.83 -6.25
CA TRP A 532 -4.50 -16.66 -6.14
C TRP A 532 -3.99 -15.48 -6.95
N TYR A 533 -4.45 -15.30 -8.19
CA TYR A 533 -4.16 -14.12 -9.00
C TYR A 533 -4.54 -12.82 -8.29
N ASN A 534 -5.66 -12.84 -7.55
CA ASN A 534 -6.20 -11.67 -6.86
C ASN A 534 -5.38 -11.26 -5.64
N ASN A 535 -4.63 -12.21 -5.08
CA ASN A 535 -3.79 -11.99 -3.90
C ASN A 535 -2.33 -11.67 -4.26
N LEU A 536 -1.99 -11.63 -5.55
CA LEU A 536 -0.70 -11.14 -6.02
C LEU A 536 -0.56 -9.64 -5.77
N SER A 537 0.36 -9.27 -4.89
CA SER A 537 0.81 -7.87 -4.73
C SER A 537 1.38 -7.25 -6.03
N ALA A 538 1.73 -8.11 -6.99
CA ALA A 538 2.25 -7.82 -8.33
C ALA A 538 1.33 -7.03 -9.24
N PHE A 539 0.04 -7.27 -9.12
CA PHE A 539 -0.96 -6.54 -9.85
C PHE A 539 -1.49 -5.49 -8.89
N THR A 540 -0.88 -4.30 -8.91
CA THR A 540 -1.54 -3.12 -8.34
C THR A 540 -2.74 -2.78 -9.22
N PHE A 541 -3.79 -3.59 -9.13
CA PHE A 541 -5.14 -3.17 -9.41
C PHE A 541 -5.51 -2.13 -8.35
N SER A 542 -6.23 -1.10 -8.75
CA SER A 542 -6.73 -0.07 -7.83
C SER A 542 -7.69 -0.63 -6.76
N LYS A 543 -8.14 -1.89 -6.88
CA LYS A 543 -8.89 -2.68 -5.88
C LYS A 543 -8.61 -4.19 -6.10
N PRO A 544 -8.65 -5.03 -5.04
CA PRO A 544 -8.51 -6.48 -5.19
C PRO A 544 -9.60 -7.04 -6.12
N ILE A 545 -9.21 -7.90 -7.05
CA ILE A 545 -10.13 -8.64 -7.90
C ILE A 545 -11.05 -9.44 -6.97
N THR A 546 -12.37 -9.21 -7.07
CA THR A 546 -13.36 -9.86 -6.21
C THR A 546 -14.30 -10.63 -7.14
N TYR A 547 -14.02 -11.92 -7.32
CA TYR A 547 -15.00 -12.84 -7.89
C TYR A 547 -15.72 -13.51 -6.72
N THR A 548 -16.82 -12.92 -6.27
CA THR A 548 -17.79 -13.63 -5.45
C THR A 548 -18.71 -14.41 -6.39
N LEU A 549 -18.30 -15.63 -6.72
CA LEU A 549 -19.27 -16.70 -6.88
C LEU A 549 -19.30 -17.40 -5.52
N GLU A 550 -20.23 -17.00 -4.67
CA GLU A 550 -20.51 -17.84 -3.51
C GLU A 550 -20.98 -19.22 -3.98
N PRO A 551 -20.75 -20.27 -3.17
CA PRO A 551 -21.27 -21.60 -3.42
C PRO A 551 -22.79 -21.54 -3.24
N PHE A 552 -23.51 -21.29 -4.32
CA PHE A 552 -24.97 -21.31 -4.29
C PHE A 552 -25.43 -22.75 -4.56
N GLY A 553 -25.87 -23.42 -3.50
CA GLY A 553 -26.43 -24.78 -3.51
C GLY A 553 -27.74 -24.96 -4.30
N HIS A 554 -28.00 -24.18 -5.34
CA HIS A 554 -29.11 -24.39 -6.28
C HIS A 554 -28.61 -24.16 -7.70
N SER A 555 -29.02 -25.03 -8.63
CA SER A 555 -28.65 -25.04 -10.06
C SER A 555 -28.44 -23.63 -10.64
N VAL A 556 -27.18 -23.24 -10.83
CA VAL A 556 -26.81 -21.89 -11.30
C VAL A 556 -26.95 -21.83 -12.82
N GLU A 557 -27.89 -21.03 -13.34
CA GLU A 557 -27.93 -20.69 -14.77
C GLU A 557 -26.95 -19.54 -15.06
N LEU A 558 -25.73 -19.91 -15.49
CA LEU A 558 -24.74 -18.95 -15.99
C LEU A 558 -25.01 -18.63 -17.45
N ALA A 559 -25.13 -17.34 -17.78
CA ALA A 559 -25.25 -16.84 -19.14
C ALA A 559 -23.99 -16.09 -19.58
N LYS A 560 -23.71 -16.10 -20.89
CA LYS A 560 -22.58 -15.38 -21.50
C LYS A 560 -22.92 -13.91 -21.72
N VAL A 561 -21.93 -13.05 -21.54
CA VAL A 561 -22.04 -11.64 -21.93
C VAL A 561 -22.17 -11.55 -23.46
N GLU A 562 -23.11 -10.73 -23.90
CA GLU A 562 -23.38 -10.50 -25.30
C GLU A 562 -22.51 -9.34 -25.82
N TYR A 563 -21.78 -9.57 -26.91
CA TYR A 563 -21.05 -8.50 -27.59
C TYR A 563 -21.96 -7.83 -28.63
N LEU A 564 -22.07 -6.51 -28.55
CA LEU A 564 -22.82 -5.70 -29.51
C LEU A 564 -21.86 -5.11 -30.53
N ASP A 565 -21.91 -5.63 -31.77
CA ASP A 565 -21.08 -5.16 -32.89
C ASP A 565 -21.46 -3.75 -33.38
N ASN A 566 -22.66 -3.28 -33.01
CA ASN A 566 -23.20 -2.01 -33.45
C ASN A 566 -22.60 -0.83 -32.65
N GLU A 567 -22.44 0.32 -33.31
CA GLU A 567 -22.02 1.56 -32.65
C GLU A 567 -23.10 2.07 -31.69
N GLU A 568 -22.71 2.88 -30.70
CA GLU A 568 -23.67 3.48 -29.76
C GLU A 568 -24.59 4.48 -30.48
N PRO A 569 -25.90 4.48 -30.22
CA PRO A 569 -26.82 5.48 -30.76
C PRO A 569 -26.39 6.91 -30.41
N GLU A 570 -26.81 7.87 -31.23
CA GLU A 570 -26.55 9.28 -30.98
C GLU A 570 -27.14 9.71 -29.62
N ILE A 571 -26.42 10.60 -28.92
CA ILE A 571 -26.83 11.02 -27.58
C ILE A 571 -28.16 11.79 -27.66
N GLU A 572 -28.34 12.52 -28.75
CA GLU A 572 -29.52 13.27 -29.13
C GLU A 572 -30.76 12.38 -29.16
N GLU A 573 -30.69 11.26 -29.89
CA GLU A 573 -31.78 10.28 -29.98
C GLU A 573 -32.13 9.69 -28.60
N THR A 574 -31.12 9.37 -27.80
CA THR A 574 -31.32 8.80 -26.46
C THR A 574 -32.01 9.81 -25.53
N ILE A 575 -31.57 11.07 -25.55
CA ILE A 575 -32.11 12.14 -24.71
C ILE A 575 -33.52 12.52 -25.14
N GLU A 576 -33.79 12.65 -26.44
CA GLU A 576 -35.12 12.93 -26.99
C GLU A 576 -36.12 11.82 -26.62
N GLN A 577 -35.71 10.56 -26.72
CA GLN A 577 -36.56 9.42 -26.36
C GLN A 577 -36.89 9.40 -24.87
N LEU A 578 -35.91 9.64 -23.99
CA LEU A 578 -36.14 9.69 -22.54
C LEU A 578 -37.03 10.88 -22.16
N ALA A 579 -36.80 12.06 -22.73
CA ALA A 579 -37.61 13.24 -22.49
C ALA A 579 -39.07 13.02 -22.95
N HIS A 580 -39.27 12.38 -24.10
CA HIS A 580 -40.59 11.99 -24.57
C HIS A 580 -41.30 11.03 -23.61
N ASP A 581 -40.60 10.00 -23.14
CA ASP A 581 -41.16 9.01 -22.22
C ASP A 581 -41.57 9.64 -20.87
N ILE A 582 -40.78 10.60 -20.35
CA ILE A 582 -41.11 11.39 -19.15
C ILE A 582 -42.42 12.17 -19.36
N LEU A 583 -42.56 12.85 -20.51
CA LEU A 583 -43.76 13.63 -20.83
C LEU A 583 -45.01 12.76 -21.00
N GLN A 584 -44.86 11.56 -21.57
CA GLN A 584 -45.97 10.61 -21.71
C GLN A 584 -46.42 10.07 -20.35
N ARG A 585 -45.48 9.60 -19.51
CA ARG A 585 -45.79 9.00 -18.21
C ARG A 585 -46.30 9.98 -17.18
N SER A 586 -45.83 11.23 -17.22
CA SER A 586 -46.35 12.32 -16.37
C SER A 586 -47.78 12.76 -16.75
N GLY A 587 -48.31 12.28 -17.89
CA GLY A 587 -49.63 12.63 -18.42
C GLY A 587 -49.69 14.03 -19.05
N ILE A 588 -48.55 14.73 -19.16
CA ILE A 588 -48.48 16.11 -19.66
C ILE A 588 -48.50 16.15 -21.19
N ALA A 589 -47.99 15.11 -21.87
CA ALA A 589 -48.02 15.04 -23.33
C ALA A 589 -49.43 15.24 -23.93
N LYS A 590 -50.47 14.71 -23.26
CA LYS A 590 -51.88 14.91 -23.66
C LYS A 590 -52.37 16.35 -23.46
N GLN A 591 -51.82 17.06 -22.47
CA GLN A 591 -52.14 18.46 -22.18
C GLN A 591 -51.50 19.40 -23.22
N LEU A 592 -50.31 19.06 -23.70
CA LEU A 592 -49.62 19.77 -24.78
C LEU A 592 -50.37 19.61 -26.12
N ASN A 593 -50.80 18.39 -26.46
CA ASN A 593 -51.55 18.13 -27.71
C ASN A 593 -52.97 18.73 -27.72
N HIS A 594 -53.55 19.08 -26.58
CA HIS A 594 -54.85 19.79 -26.50
C HIS A 594 -54.73 21.32 -26.67
N GLN A 595 -53.51 21.88 -26.68
CA GLN A 595 -53.26 23.29 -26.97
C GLN A 595 -52.87 23.57 -28.43
N GLU A 596 -52.73 22.54 -29.28
CA GLU A 596 -52.32 22.66 -30.69
C GLU A 596 -53.37 23.30 -31.64
N SER A 597 -54.54 23.73 -31.14
CA SER A 597 -55.56 24.38 -32.00
C SER A 597 -55.36 25.88 -32.23
N THR A 598 -54.17 26.43 -31.97
CA THR A 598 -53.84 27.83 -32.32
C THR A 598 -52.43 27.93 -32.92
N SER A 599 -52.38 28.04 -34.25
CA SER A 599 -51.27 28.46 -35.14
C SER A 599 -49.83 28.01 -34.82
N GLU A 600 -49.20 27.32 -35.78
CA GLU A 600 -47.83 26.77 -35.83
C GLU A 600 -46.65 27.74 -35.55
N GLN A 601 -46.85 28.97 -35.07
CA GLN A 601 -45.76 29.93 -34.87
C GLN A 601 -45.47 30.34 -33.42
N ASP A 602 -46.25 29.89 -32.44
CA ASP A 602 -45.97 30.16 -31.03
C ASP A 602 -46.08 28.87 -30.19
N ILE A 603 -44.98 28.11 -30.11
CA ILE A 603 -44.78 27.13 -29.02
C ILE A 603 -44.95 27.92 -27.72
N SER A 604 -46.04 27.67 -26.97
CA SER A 604 -46.36 28.43 -25.77
C SER A 604 -45.16 28.42 -24.80
N LEU A 605 -44.89 29.53 -24.11
CA LEU A 605 -43.81 29.60 -23.11
C LEU A 605 -43.89 28.43 -22.10
N TYR A 606 -45.11 28.00 -21.79
CA TYR A 606 -45.40 26.82 -20.98
C TYR A 606 -44.87 25.51 -21.60
N GLU A 607 -45.18 25.24 -22.87
CA GLU A 607 -44.69 24.07 -23.59
C GLU A 607 -43.14 24.06 -23.67
N ARG A 608 -42.53 25.23 -23.91
CA ARG A 608 -41.07 25.38 -23.89
C ARG A 608 -40.49 25.03 -22.52
N SER A 609 -41.11 25.48 -21.43
CA SER A 609 -40.60 25.26 -20.08
C SER A 609 -40.75 23.80 -19.65
N VAL A 610 -41.85 23.16 -20.04
CA VAL A 610 -42.11 21.74 -19.79
C VAL A 610 -41.12 20.88 -20.57
N LYS A 611 -40.90 21.17 -21.86
CA LYS A 611 -39.90 20.45 -22.67
C LYS A 611 -38.48 20.65 -22.14
N ASP A 612 -38.11 21.88 -21.77
CA ASP A 612 -36.80 22.17 -21.16
C ASP A 612 -36.55 21.31 -19.91
N TYR A 613 -37.52 21.25 -19.01
CA TYR A 613 -37.40 20.46 -17.79
C TYR A 613 -37.33 18.96 -18.07
N ALA A 614 -38.10 18.46 -19.05
CA ALA A 614 -38.02 17.06 -19.48
C ALA A 614 -36.64 16.70 -20.02
N TYR A 615 -36.04 17.59 -20.84
CA TYR A 615 -34.69 17.40 -21.36
C TYR A 615 -33.65 17.40 -20.25
N LYS A 616 -33.74 18.31 -19.27
CA LYS A 616 -32.83 18.32 -18.11
C LYS A 616 -32.92 17.03 -17.30
N LEU A 617 -34.13 16.53 -17.05
CA LEU A 617 -34.33 15.25 -16.38
C LEU A 617 -33.75 14.07 -17.18
N ALA A 618 -34.01 14.02 -18.49
CA ALA A 618 -33.46 13.01 -19.38
C ALA A 618 -31.91 13.02 -19.40
N MET A 619 -31.30 14.21 -19.46
CA MET A 619 -29.85 14.38 -19.39
C MET A 619 -29.28 13.91 -18.05
N ASN A 620 -29.95 14.22 -16.93
CA ASN A 620 -29.54 13.75 -15.61
C ASN A 620 -29.62 12.21 -15.53
N MET A 621 -30.74 11.62 -15.93
CA MET A 621 -30.94 10.16 -15.94
C MET A 621 -29.90 9.45 -16.83
N HIS A 622 -29.56 10.02 -17.98
CA HIS A 622 -28.56 9.45 -18.87
C HIS A 622 -27.14 9.64 -18.34
N ARG A 623 -26.87 10.65 -17.52
CA ARG A 623 -25.55 10.96 -16.97
C ARG A 623 -25.19 10.10 -15.76
N SER A 624 -26.04 10.07 -14.74
CA SER A 624 -25.92 9.19 -13.57
C SER A 624 -27.13 9.30 -12.65
N PHE A 625 -27.35 8.28 -11.83
CA PHE A 625 -28.36 8.29 -10.77
C PHE A 625 -27.96 7.38 -9.62
N ASN A 626 -28.43 7.71 -8.41
CA ASN A 626 -28.19 6.92 -7.20
C ASN A 626 -29.42 6.12 -6.81
N VAL A 627 -29.20 4.90 -6.35
CA VAL A 627 -30.24 4.03 -5.80
C VAL A 627 -29.94 3.77 -4.33
N ARG A 628 -30.95 3.96 -3.49
CA ARG A 628 -30.90 3.67 -2.06
C ARG A 628 -31.57 2.34 -1.77
N ILE A 629 -30.89 1.51 -0.99
CA ILE A 629 -31.52 0.32 -0.41
C ILE A 629 -32.23 0.76 0.89
N PRO A 630 -33.57 0.66 1.00
CA PRO A 630 -34.34 1.46 1.96
C PRO A 630 -34.08 1.25 3.46
N LEU A 631 -33.37 0.22 3.91
CA LEU A 631 -33.36 -0.17 5.33
C LEU A 631 -31.99 -0.60 5.90
N THR A 632 -30.89 -0.46 5.15
CA THR A 632 -29.54 -0.44 5.72
C THR A 632 -29.19 0.98 6.16
N ASP A 633 -28.42 1.12 7.25
CA ASP A 633 -27.94 2.40 7.77
C ASP A 633 -27.51 3.36 6.65
N SER A 634 -27.77 4.64 6.85
CA SER A 634 -27.79 5.82 5.96
C SER A 634 -26.61 6.07 4.99
N ARG A 635 -25.78 5.07 4.70
CA ARG A 635 -24.50 5.16 3.99
C ARG A 635 -24.34 4.22 2.78
N GLN A 636 -25.34 3.41 2.41
CA GLN A 636 -25.22 2.52 1.24
C GLN A 636 -26.06 3.03 0.06
N GLU A 637 -25.51 3.99 -0.68
CA GLU A 637 -26.00 4.41 -2.00
C GLU A 637 -25.18 3.72 -3.09
N GLN A 638 -25.83 3.24 -4.16
CA GLN A 638 -25.16 2.75 -5.37
C GLN A 638 -25.40 3.73 -6.52
N GLU A 639 -24.31 4.25 -7.07
CA GLU A 639 -24.34 5.05 -8.29
C GLU A 639 -24.35 4.14 -9.54
N PHE A 640 -25.13 4.55 -10.54
CA PHE A 640 -25.12 3.99 -11.89
C PHE A 640 -24.76 5.07 -12.89
N ASP A 641 -23.98 4.71 -13.90
CA ASP A 641 -23.49 5.68 -14.90
C ASP A 641 -24.62 6.15 -15.84
N GLY A 642 -25.82 5.55 -15.85
CA GLY A 642 -26.98 6.12 -16.55
C GLY A 642 -27.98 5.10 -17.08
N ILE A 643 -28.91 5.57 -17.90
CA ILE A 643 -29.95 4.76 -18.54
C ILE A 643 -30.08 5.09 -20.03
N ALA A 644 -30.50 4.10 -20.81
CA ALA A 644 -30.98 4.28 -22.17
C ALA A 644 -32.13 3.34 -22.49
N LYS A 645 -32.93 3.71 -23.49
CA LYS A 645 -33.90 2.80 -24.10
C LYS A 645 -33.25 2.11 -25.31
N ARG A 646 -33.35 0.78 -25.38
CA ARG A 646 -32.74 -0.04 -26.44
C ARG A 646 -33.79 -0.97 -27.03
N ARG A 647 -33.68 -1.20 -28.34
CA ARG A 647 -34.50 -2.17 -29.06
C ARG A 647 -33.80 -3.53 -29.11
N PHE A 648 -34.50 -4.57 -28.70
CA PHE A 648 -34.04 -5.94 -28.69
C PHE A 648 -34.89 -6.80 -29.60
N THR A 649 -34.27 -7.49 -30.55
CA THR A 649 -34.96 -8.46 -31.41
C THR A 649 -34.67 -9.86 -30.90
N LYS A 650 -35.72 -10.58 -30.49
CA LYS A 650 -35.64 -11.99 -30.11
C LYS A 650 -36.19 -12.84 -31.24
N THR A 651 -35.34 -13.67 -31.83
CA THR A 651 -35.74 -14.61 -32.88
C THR A 651 -36.03 -15.96 -32.23
N ASN A 652 -37.25 -16.48 -32.43
CA ASN A 652 -37.59 -17.81 -31.94
C ASN A 652 -36.85 -18.85 -32.79
N PRO A 653 -35.96 -19.67 -32.19
CA PRO A 653 -35.16 -20.65 -32.94
C PRO A 653 -35.99 -21.77 -33.59
N LEU A 654 -37.26 -21.94 -33.18
CA LEU A 654 -38.16 -22.97 -33.73
C LEU A 654 -39.11 -22.45 -34.81
N THR A 655 -39.43 -21.15 -34.82
CA THR A 655 -40.42 -20.57 -35.74
C THR A 655 -39.85 -19.50 -36.69
N GLU A 656 -38.58 -19.10 -36.51
CA GLU A 656 -37.91 -17.99 -37.22
C GLU A 656 -38.59 -16.62 -37.08
N GLU A 657 -39.72 -16.53 -36.36
CA GLU A 657 -40.39 -15.28 -36.07
C GLU A 657 -39.55 -14.43 -35.11
N SER A 658 -39.35 -13.17 -35.51
CA SER A 658 -38.59 -12.19 -34.75
C SER A 658 -39.54 -11.20 -34.09
N HIS A 659 -39.49 -11.11 -32.76
CA HIS A 659 -40.24 -10.14 -31.98
C HIS A 659 -39.28 -9.10 -31.42
N SER A 660 -39.58 -7.82 -31.67
CA SER A 660 -38.77 -6.71 -31.17
C SER A 660 -39.43 -6.05 -29.96
N THR A 661 -38.73 -5.97 -28.84
CA THR A 661 -39.13 -5.23 -27.63
C THR A 661 -38.25 -4.00 -27.45
N GLU A 662 -38.82 -2.91 -26.95
CA GLU A 662 -38.04 -1.76 -26.51
C GLU A 662 -38.02 -1.73 -24.98
N GLU A 663 -36.82 -1.81 -24.42
CA GLU A 663 -36.61 -1.96 -22.98
C GLU A 663 -35.60 -0.92 -22.49
N TYR A 664 -35.74 -0.50 -21.24
CA TYR A 664 -34.72 0.33 -20.60
C TYR A 664 -33.55 -0.53 -20.11
N VAL A 665 -32.35 0.02 -20.29
CA VAL A 665 -31.08 -0.63 -20.01
C VAL A 665 -30.23 0.31 -19.17
N ILE A 666 -29.61 -0.25 -18.14
CA ILE A 666 -28.67 0.45 -17.28
C ILE A 666 -27.34 0.53 -18.01
N LEU A 667 -26.76 1.73 -18.07
CA LEU A 667 -25.47 1.99 -18.69
C LEU A 667 -24.36 2.02 -17.64
N GLU A 668 -23.23 1.38 -17.97
CA GLU A 668 -21.99 1.43 -17.20
C GLU A 668 -20.85 1.78 -18.15
N ARG A 669 -20.16 2.91 -17.93
CA ARG A 669 -19.26 3.54 -18.90
C ARG A 669 -17.85 3.64 -18.38
N LYS A 670 -16.83 3.26 -19.15
CA LYS A 670 -15.42 3.35 -18.71
C LYS A 670 -14.40 3.66 -19.80
N THR A 671 -13.39 4.45 -19.42
CA THR A 671 -12.19 4.72 -20.20
C THR A 671 -11.24 3.52 -20.08
N ASN A 672 -11.05 2.76 -21.16
CA ASN A 672 -10.07 1.65 -21.20
C ASN A 672 -8.62 2.19 -21.30
N THR A 673 -8.23 3.16 -20.49
CA THR A 673 -6.94 3.88 -20.61
C THR A 673 -5.74 3.11 -20.03
N GLY A 674 -5.93 1.87 -19.54
CA GLY A 674 -4.86 1.10 -18.93
C GLY A 674 -5.00 -0.42 -18.92
N THR A 675 -6.03 -1.00 -19.54
CA THR A 675 -6.21 -2.46 -19.62
C THR A 675 -5.50 -3.00 -20.85
N GLY A 676 -4.46 -3.82 -20.65
CA GLY A 676 -3.75 -4.52 -21.73
C GLY A 676 -4.67 -5.44 -22.55
N GLN A 677 -4.14 -6.01 -23.64
CA GLN A 677 -4.91 -6.86 -24.55
C GLN A 677 -5.41 -8.14 -23.86
N GLY A 678 -6.59 -8.65 -24.28
CA GLY A 678 -7.04 -10.00 -23.95
C GLY A 678 -7.53 -10.21 -22.51
N ALA A 679 -6.71 -10.83 -21.66
CA ALA A 679 -7.10 -11.31 -20.33
C ALA A 679 -7.42 -10.17 -19.35
N MET A 680 -6.66 -9.07 -19.41
CA MET A 680 -6.89 -7.90 -18.55
C MET A 680 -8.23 -7.22 -18.83
N GLN A 681 -8.60 -7.09 -20.12
CA GLN A 681 -9.90 -6.56 -20.50
C GLN A 681 -11.05 -7.48 -20.06
N THR A 682 -10.87 -8.80 -20.20
CA THR A 682 -11.85 -9.80 -19.77
C THR A 682 -12.08 -9.71 -18.25
N ALA A 683 -11.00 -9.68 -17.46
CA ALA A 683 -11.07 -9.61 -16.00
C ALA A 683 -11.73 -8.31 -15.53
N PHE A 684 -11.33 -7.17 -16.11
CA PHE A 684 -11.94 -5.87 -15.79
C PHE A 684 -13.45 -5.86 -16.04
N THR A 685 -13.87 -6.36 -17.19
CA THR A 685 -15.30 -6.47 -17.53
C THR A 685 -16.03 -7.38 -16.53
N GLN A 686 -15.41 -8.49 -16.12
CA GLN A 686 -16.01 -9.41 -15.16
C GLN A 686 -16.21 -8.80 -13.78
N ASP A 687 -15.23 -8.04 -13.28
CA ASP A 687 -15.33 -7.35 -11.99
C ASP A 687 -16.50 -6.38 -11.94
N LYS A 688 -16.76 -5.68 -13.05
CA LYS A 688 -17.91 -4.78 -13.16
C LYS A 688 -19.23 -5.52 -13.09
N ILE A 689 -19.33 -6.66 -13.78
CA ILE A 689 -20.50 -7.53 -13.73
C ILE A 689 -20.72 -8.04 -12.29
N ASN A 690 -19.67 -8.53 -11.63
CA ASN A 690 -19.72 -9.05 -10.26
C ASN A 690 -20.18 -7.98 -9.25
N SER A 691 -19.68 -6.75 -9.38
CA SER A 691 -20.12 -5.62 -8.55
C SER A 691 -21.63 -5.38 -8.65
N LYS A 692 -22.18 -5.43 -9.87
CA LYS A 692 -23.63 -5.25 -10.09
C LYS A 692 -24.45 -6.44 -9.62
N MET A 693 -23.96 -7.67 -9.82
CA MET A 693 -24.61 -8.87 -9.25
C MET A 693 -24.68 -8.78 -7.73
N THR A 694 -23.63 -8.31 -7.07
CA THR A 694 -23.60 -8.13 -5.61
C THR A 694 -24.66 -7.14 -5.14
N PHE A 695 -24.83 -6.02 -5.86
CA PHE A 695 -25.88 -5.05 -5.56
C PHE A 695 -27.29 -5.66 -5.68
N PHE A 696 -27.60 -6.33 -6.79
CA PHE A 696 -28.92 -6.95 -6.98
C PHE A 696 -29.18 -8.12 -6.03
N LYS A 697 -28.14 -8.88 -5.68
CA LYS A 697 -28.21 -9.95 -4.68
C LYS A 697 -28.64 -9.42 -3.32
N ARG A 698 -28.00 -8.36 -2.82
CA ARG A 698 -28.37 -7.73 -1.55
C ARG A 698 -29.83 -7.28 -1.54
N GLY A 699 -30.32 -6.74 -2.65
CA GLY A 699 -31.73 -6.40 -2.80
C GLY A 699 -32.67 -7.61 -2.68
N ALA A 700 -32.32 -8.75 -3.28
CA ALA A 700 -33.12 -9.98 -3.27
C ALA A 700 -33.07 -10.73 -1.93
N GLU A 701 -31.92 -10.75 -1.25
CA GLU A 701 -31.80 -11.37 0.10
C GLU A 701 -32.56 -10.57 1.16
N TYR A 702 -32.54 -9.25 1.04
CA TYR A 702 -33.32 -8.34 1.88
C TYR A 702 -34.85 -8.61 1.78
N GLU A 703 -35.34 -8.95 0.58
CA GLU A 703 -36.74 -9.34 0.33
C GLU A 703 -37.15 -10.60 1.11
N LYS A 704 -36.22 -11.56 1.29
CA LYS A 704 -36.46 -12.79 2.05
C LYS A 704 -36.52 -12.53 3.57
N PHE A 705 -35.71 -11.59 4.07
CA PHE A 705 -35.54 -11.33 5.50
C PHE A 705 -36.67 -10.53 6.17
N THR A 706 -37.40 -9.70 5.41
CA THR A 706 -38.52 -8.92 5.96
C THR A 706 -39.86 -9.56 5.64
N HIS A 707 -40.25 -10.59 6.42
CA HIS A 707 -41.56 -11.25 6.31
C HIS A 707 -42.78 -10.29 6.38
N THR A 708 -42.58 -9.05 6.86
CA THR A 708 -43.58 -7.98 6.96
C THR A 708 -43.79 -7.19 5.66
N ILE A 709 -42.88 -7.30 4.67
CA ILE A 709 -42.99 -6.63 3.35
C ILE A 709 -43.22 -7.68 2.26
N LYS A 710 -44.17 -8.60 2.48
CA LYS A 710 -44.59 -9.60 1.47
C LYS A 710 -45.22 -9.00 0.19
N ASN A 711 -45.22 -7.67 0.00
CA ASN A 711 -45.89 -6.99 -1.11
C ASN A 711 -45.08 -5.86 -1.79
N ARG A 712 -43.74 -5.89 -1.80
CA ARG A 712 -42.97 -5.02 -2.73
C ARG A 712 -41.86 -5.79 -3.46
N PRO A 713 -42.18 -6.44 -4.60
CA PRO A 713 -41.21 -7.20 -5.40
C PRO A 713 -40.37 -6.35 -6.37
N VAL A 714 -40.39 -5.00 -6.24
CA VAL A 714 -40.05 -4.08 -7.33
C VAL A 714 -39.46 -2.78 -6.77
N PHE A 715 -38.33 -2.29 -7.29
CA PHE A 715 -37.82 -0.94 -7.01
C PHE A 715 -38.90 0.10 -7.36
N THR A 716 -39.06 1.12 -6.53
CA THR A 716 -40.06 2.19 -6.69
C THR A 716 -39.40 3.55 -6.83
N ASP A 717 -40.19 4.55 -7.21
CA ASP A 717 -39.75 5.96 -7.32
C ASP A 717 -39.11 6.49 -6.02
N ARG A 718 -39.52 5.97 -4.87
CA ARG A 718 -39.00 6.35 -3.55
C ARG A 718 -37.58 5.86 -3.28
N ASP A 719 -37.13 4.84 -4.01
CA ASP A 719 -35.82 4.22 -3.84
C ASP A 719 -34.74 4.90 -4.68
N ILE A 720 -35.17 5.80 -5.59
CA ILE A 720 -34.32 6.47 -6.56
C ILE A 720 -34.02 7.91 -6.14
N VAL A 721 -32.73 8.23 -6.12
CA VAL A 721 -32.21 9.58 -5.93
C VAL A 721 -31.59 10.04 -7.25
N LEU A 722 -32.24 11.00 -7.90
CA LEU A 722 -31.64 11.69 -9.02
C LEU A 722 -30.49 12.55 -8.50
N CYS A 723 -29.30 12.37 -9.05
CA CYS A 723 -28.14 13.19 -8.70
C CYS A 723 -28.39 14.64 -9.15
N ASN A 724 -28.62 15.53 -8.17
CA ASN A 724 -28.35 16.98 -8.13
C ASN A 724 -29.23 17.65 -7.06
N LYS A 725 -28.75 17.66 -5.81
CA LYS A 725 -29.11 18.70 -4.82
C LYS A 725 -28.08 19.84 -4.78
N GLU A 726 -27.03 19.76 -5.59
CA GLU A 726 -26.12 20.88 -5.79
C GLU A 726 -26.70 21.78 -6.88
N GLU A 727 -26.76 23.07 -6.59
CA GLU A 727 -27.19 24.10 -7.54
C GLU A 727 -26.44 23.92 -8.87
N PRO A 728 -27.08 24.23 -10.02
CA PRO A 728 -26.55 24.09 -11.37
C PRO A 728 -25.36 25.03 -11.63
N GLY A 729 -24.24 24.77 -10.95
CA GLY A 729 -23.03 25.59 -10.95
C GLY A 729 -21.93 25.00 -11.83
N GLU A 730 -21.82 23.68 -11.94
CA GLU A 730 -20.77 23.03 -12.74
C GLU A 730 -21.22 22.67 -14.16
N LEU A 731 -22.49 22.33 -14.35
CA LEU A 731 -23.18 22.58 -15.61
C LEU A 731 -23.72 24.01 -15.52
N LYS A 732 -22.95 25.01 -15.98
CA LYS A 732 -23.47 26.36 -16.26
C LYS A 732 -24.47 26.35 -17.42
N LEU A 733 -25.46 25.47 -17.38
CA LEU A 733 -26.69 25.60 -18.12
C LEU A 733 -27.49 26.63 -17.34
N SER A 734 -27.27 27.91 -17.65
CA SER A 734 -27.95 29.02 -17.00
C SER A 734 -29.41 28.67 -16.80
N ALA A 735 -29.85 28.67 -15.54
CA ALA A 735 -31.26 28.65 -15.22
C ALA A 735 -31.87 29.80 -16.00
N CYS A 736 -32.68 29.46 -16.98
CA CYS A 736 -33.40 30.51 -17.65
C CYS A 736 -34.61 30.80 -16.76
N ASP A 737 -34.65 31.99 -16.18
CA ASP A 737 -35.62 32.42 -15.15
C ASP A 737 -37.07 32.55 -15.66
N TRP A 738 -37.44 31.88 -16.75
CA TRP A 738 -38.76 31.94 -17.39
C TRP A 738 -39.69 30.77 -17.03
N TYR A 739 -39.38 29.97 -16.00
CA TYR A 739 -40.26 28.90 -15.55
C TYR A 739 -41.60 29.44 -15.02
N HIS A 740 -42.65 29.31 -15.82
CA HIS A 740 -44.05 29.37 -15.36
C HIS A 740 -44.66 27.97 -15.36
N VAL A 741 -43.97 27.00 -14.76
CA VAL A 741 -44.45 25.63 -14.60
C VAL A 741 -44.89 25.43 -13.16
N ASN A 742 -46.13 24.97 -12.98
CA ASN A 742 -46.69 24.67 -11.66
C ASN A 742 -45.88 23.55 -10.98
N SER A 743 -45.67 23.64 -9.66
CA SER A 743 -44.95 22.64 -8.86
C SER A 743 -45.51 21.23 -9.02
N ASP A 744 -46.83 21.09 -9.20
CA ASP A 744 -47.49 19.79 -9.47
C ASP A 744 -47.02 19.14 -10.79
N VAL A 745 -46.76 19.94 -11.82
CA VAL A 745 -46.28 19.46 -13.12
C VAL A 745 -44.84 18.97 -12.99
N LEU A 746 -44.01 19.70 -12.25
CA LEU A 746 -42.63 19.31 -11.96
C LEU A 746 -42.57 18.01 -11.15
N GLU A 747 -43.38 17.90 -10.09
CA GLU A 747 -43.44 16.70 -9.24
C GLU A 747 -43.91 15.46 -10.03
N ARG A 748 -44.88 15.61 -10.94
CA ARG A 748 -45.32 14.53 -11.83
C ARG A 748 -44.22 14.09 -12.80
N MET A 749 -43.40 15.01 -13.31
CA MET A 749 -42.28 14.70 -14.19
C MET A 749 -41.12 14.03 -13.45
N ASP A 750 -40.79 14.51 -12.25
CA ASP A 750 -39.80 13.89 -11.37
C ASP A 750 -40.21 12.46 -11.01
N LYS A 751 -41.49 12.25 -10.68
CA LYS A 751 -42.03 10.93 -10.39
C LYS A 751 -41.93 10.02 -11.61
N ALA A 752 -42.33 10.50 -12.79
CA ALA A 752 -42.24 9.74 -14.04
C ALA A 752 -40.78 9.34 -14.39
N ALA A 753 -39.83 10.25 -14.19
CA ALA A 753 -38.40 9.98 -14.38
C ALA A 753 -37.91 8.86 -13.45
N LYS A 754 -38.28 8.92 -12.17
CA LYS A 754 -37.92 7.89 -11.18
C LYS A 754 -38.61 6.55 -11.44
N GLU A 755 -39.85 6.54 -11.91
CA GLU A 755 -40.57 5.33 -12.33
C GLU A 755 -39.88 4.65 -13.54
N ILE A 756 -39.35 5.42 -14.49
CA ILE A 756 -38.54 4.89 -15.61
C ILE A 756 -37.24 4.24 -15.10
N LEU A 757 -36.53 4.89 -14.17
CA LEU A 757 -35.31 4.33 -13.58
C LEU A 757 -35.59 3.05 -12.79
N ALA A 758 -36.68 3.05 -12.01
CA ALA A 758 -37.16 1.88 -11.31
C ALA A 758 -37.42 0.72 -12.28
N GLU A 759 -38.11 0.95 -13.40
CA GLU A 759 -38.36 -0.09 -14.41
C GLU A 759 -37.06 -0.72 -14.94
N ALA A 760 -36.05 0.08 -15.26
CA ALA A 760 -34.75 -0.42 -15.72
C ALA A 760 -34.02 -1.28 -14.66
N LEU A 761 -34.12 -0.91 -13.38
CA LEU A 761 -33.57 -1.68 -12.27
C LEU A 761 -34.31 -3.01 -12.04
N ASN A 762 -35.59 -3.06 -12.37
CA ASN A 762 -36.39 -4.27 -12.24
C ASN A 762 -36.21 -5.23 -13.41
N THR A 763 -35.94 -4.72 -14.63
CA THR A 763 -35.57 -5.57 -15.78
C THR A 763 -34.14 -6.09 -15.68
N ARG A 764 -33.24 -5.38 -14.98
CA ARG A 764 -31.85 -5.80 -14.71
C ARG A 764 -31.04 -6.07 -15.98
N ASN A 765 -31.34 -5.33 -17.04
CA ASN A 765 -30.55 -5.31 -18.27
C ASN A 765 -29.41 -4.30 -18.12
N ILE A 766 -28.17 -4.73 -18.31
CA ILE A 766 -26.98 -3.89 -18.16
C ILE A 766 -26.17 -3.88 -19.45
N GLU A 767 -25.80 -2.70 -19.92
CA GLU A 767 -24.94 -2.46 -21.06
C GLU A 767 -23.65 -1.75 -20.61
N PHE A 768 -22.52 -2.43 -20.78
CA PHE A 768 -21.20 -1.89 -20.52
C PHE A 768 -20.66 -1.20 -21.78
N VAL A 769 -20.41 0.10 -21.72
CA VAL A 769 -19.92 0.93 -22.83
C VAL A 769 -18.44 1.27 -22.59
N PHE A 770 -17.59 0.79 -23.51
CA PHE A 770 -16.15 0.93 -23.43
C PHE A 770 -15.58 1.79 -24.55
N ASN A 771 -14.52 2.55 -24.30
CA ASN A 771 -13.78 3.20 -25.39
C ASN A 771 -13.07 2.16 -26.26
N HIS A 772 -12.97 2.43 -27.57
CA HIS A 772 -12.28 1.59 -28.54
C HIS A 772 -10.78 1.43 -28.19
N PRO A 773 -10.33 0.25 -27.72
CA PRO A 773 -9.00 0.11 -27.16
C PRO A 773 -7.94 -0.32 -28.20
N GLY A 774 -8.25 -0.16 -29.51
CA GLY A 774 -7.36 -0.49 -30.62
C GLY A 774 -7.13 -1.99 -30.85
N HIS A 775 -7.83 -2.87 -30.14
CA HIS A 775 -7.75 -4.33 -30.26
C HIS A 775 -9.14 -5.00 -30.19
N ASN A 776 -9.25 -6.28 -30.57
CA ASN A 776 -10.54 -6.97 -30.69
C ASN A 776 -11.13 -7.38 -29.32
N VAL A 777 -11.99 -6.52 -28.78
CA VAL A 777 -12.70 -6.73 -27.49
C VAL A 777 -13.76 -7.84 -27.59
N GLY A 778 -14.35 -8.05 -28.77
CA GLY A 778 -15.39 -9.06 -28.97
C GLY A 778 -14.91 -10.49 -28.70
N GLN A 779 -13.64 -10.80 -28.94
CA GLN A 779 -13.08 -12.12 -28.61
C GLN A 779 -12.80 -12.30 -27.12
N ALA A 780 -12.37 -11.23 -26.43
CA ALA A 780 -12.12 -11.24 -24.99
C ALA A 780 -13.42 -11.46 -24.19
N THR A 781 -14.50 -10.81 -24.64
CA THR A 781 -15.79 -10.75 -23.91
C THR A 781 -16.64 -12.01 -24.00
N LYS A 782 -16.38 -12.88 -24.98
CA LYS A 782 -16.96 -14.24 -25.05
C LYS A 782 -16.64 -15.11 -23.84
N LYS A 783 -15.66 -14.69 -23.02
CA LYS A 783 -15.22 -15.38 -21.80
C LYS A 783 -15.87 -14.82 -20.53
N ASN A 784 -16.68 -13.76 -20.62
CA ASN A 784 -17.39 -13.19 -19.49
C ASN A 784 -18.76 -13.83 -19.29
N TYR A 785 -19.16 -13.97 -18.03
CA TYR A 785 -20.41 -14.61 -17.63
C TYR A 785 -21.12 -13.83 -16.53
N PHE A 786 -22.42 -14.06 -16.38
CA PHE A 786 -23.23 -13.53 -15.28
C PHE A 786 -24.27 -14.56 -14.84
N ASN A 787 -24.78 -14.38 -13.63
CA ASN A 787 -25.86 -15.19 -13.06
C ASN A 787 -27.21 -14.57 -13.43
N THR A 788 -28.05 -15.34 -14.13
CA THR A 788 -29.35 -14.87 -14.64
C THR A 788 -30.35 -14.52 -13.54
N ASN A 789 -30.15 -15.04 -12.32
CA ASN A 789 -30.99 -14.70 -11.16
C ASN A 789 -30.81 -13.24 -10.70
N PHE A 790 -29.64 -12.63 -10.96
CA PHE A 790 -29.31 -11.28 -10.51
C PHE A 790 -29.25 -10.26 -11.64
N ILE A 791 -28.85 -10.69 -12.83
CA ILE A 791 -28.80 -9.85 -14.03
C ILE A 791 -29.53 -10.60 -15.12
N GLN A 792 -30.56 -10.00 -15.72
CA GLN A 792 -31.33 -10.66 -16.77
C GLN A 792 -30.51 -10.74 -18.07
N ARG A 793 -29.75 -9.69 -18.37
CA ARG A 793 -28.90 -9.60 -19.57
C ARG A 793 -27.72 -8.67 -19.33
N ALA A 794 -26.51 -9.14 -19.63
CA ALA A 794 -25.31 -8.32 -19.65
C ALA A 794 -24.78 -8.19 -21.09
N MET A 795 -24.65 -6.96 -21.55
CA MET A 795 -24.19 -6.63 -22.89
C MET A 795 -22.94 -5.78 -22.82
N LEU A 796 -22.08 -5.88 -23.84
CA LEU A 796 -20.89 -5.08 -23.96
C LEU A 796 -20.82 -4.44 -25.34
N ARG A 797 -20.60 -3.13 -25.34
CA ARG A 797 -20.40 -2.33 -26.55
C ARG A 797 -19.08 -1.59 -26.47
N VAL A 798 -18.46 -1.41 -27.64
CA VAL A 798 -17.28 -0.56 -27.81
C VAL A 798 -17.68 0.68 -28.61
N SER A 799 -17.37 1.86 -28.07
CA SER A 799 -17.63 3.17 -28.66
C SER A 799 -16.35 3.75 -29.27
N LYS A 800 -16.43 4.16 -30.54
CA LYS A 800 -15.38 4.92 -31.25
C LYS A 800 -15.40 6.40 -30.92
N TYR A 801 -16.46 6.88 -30.28
CA TYR A 801 -16.66 8.28 -29.90
C TYR A 801 -16.27 8.56 -28.45
N ASN A 802 -15.43 7.71 -27.86
CA ASN A 802 -14.99 7.79 -26.47
C ASN A 802 -16.14 7.91 -25.45
N ALA A 803 -17.29 7.28 -25.72
CA ALA A 803 -18.45 7.37 -24.84
C ALA A 803 -18.30 6.60 -23.51
N GLY A 804 -17.17 5.93 -23.28
CA GLY A 804 -16.76 5.48 -21.95
C GLY A 804 -16.15 6.59 -21.08
N GLU A 805 -15.92 7.78 -21.63
CA GLU A 805 -15.34 8.95 -20.95
C GLU A 805 -16.42 9.94 -20.52
N GLU A 806 -16.51 10.20 -19.20
CA GLU A 806 -17.52 11.10 -18.64
C GLU A 806 -17.39 12.53 -19.18
N ASP A 807 -16.16 13.05 -19.28
CA ASP A 807 -15.89 14.39 -19.80
C ASP A 807 -16.38 14.57 -21.24
N GLU A 808 -16.26 13.52 -22.06
CA GLU A 808 -16.68 13.57 -23.46
C GLU A 808 -18.21 13.51 -23.58
N ILE A 809 -18.87 12.71 -22.75
CA ILE A 809 -20.33 12.70 -22.65
C ILE A 809 -20.85 14.05 -22.20
N LEU A 810 -20.22 14.66 -21.19
CA LEU A 810 -20.62 15.97 -20.69
C LEU A 810 -20.55 17.04 -21.78
N LYS A 811 -19.49 17.05 -22.58
CA LYS A 811 -19.37 17.96 -23.74
C LYS A 811 -20.48 17.73 -24.75
N ARG A 812 -20.80 16.47 -25.08
CA ARG A 812 -21.86 16.14 -26.05
C ARG A 812 -23.24 16.53 -25.54
N LEU A 813 -23.55 16.25 -24.28
CA LEU A 813 -24.77 16.70 -23.60
C LEU A 813 -24.90 18.23 -23.62
N GLN A 814 -23.84 18.97 -23.33
CA GLN A 814 -23.82 20.43 -23.38
C GLN A 814 -24.03 20.96 -24.80
N ASN A 815 -23.43 20.32 -25.81
CA ASN A 815 -23.59 20.72 -27.21
C ASN A 815 -25.02 20.49 -27.72
N PHE A 816 -25.61 19.33 -27.41
CA PHE A 816 -27.01 19.04 -27.70
C PHE A 816 -27.94 20.09 -27.09
N TYR A 817 -27.80 20.34 -25.78
CA TYR A 817 -28.66 21.29 -25.08
C TYR A 817 -28.51 22.73 -25.61
N ARG A 818 -27.28 23.14 -25.95
CA ARG A 818 -27.03 24.43 -26.61
C ARG A 818 -27.76 24.54 -27.95
N GLY A 819 -27.66 23.52 -28.80
CA GLY A 819 -28.35 23.49 -30.09
C GLY A 819 -29.87 23.51 -29.94
N TRP A 820 -30.42 22.86 -28.90
CA TRP A 820 -31.84 22.93 -28.58
C TRP A 820 -32.29 24.34 -28.15
N MET A 821 -31.52 25.00 -27.29
CA MET A 821 -31.78 26.38 -26.87
C MET A 821 -31.73 27.36 -28.05
N GLU A 822 -30.75 27.23 -28.94
CA GLU A 822 -30.63 28.05 -30.14
C GLU A 822 -31.86 27.90 -31.05
N LYS A 823 -32.34 26.67 -31.29
CA LYS A 823 -33.59 26.40 -32.03
C LYS A 823 -34.79 27.11 -31.40
N CYS A 824 -34.92 27.08 -30.07
CA CYS A 824 -36.03 27.71 -29.35
C CYS A 824 -35.97 29.25 -29.34
N SER A 825 -34.77 29.85 -29.45
CA SER A 825 -34.57 31.31 -29.43
C SER A 825 -34.80 32.03 -30.77
N SER A 826 -34.88 31.30 -31.88
CA SER A 826 -34.95 31.87 -33.24
C SER A 826 -36.32 32.42 -33.67
N THR A 827 -37.36 32.37 -32.83
CA THR A 827 -38.73 32.81 -33.19
C THR A 827 -39.03 34.30 -32.97
N SER A 828 -38.09 35.12 -32.47
CA SER A 828 -38.37 36.51 -32.07
C SER A 828 -37.80 37.60 -33.01
N GLN A 829 -37.41 37.26 -34.24
CA GLN A 829 -36.95 38.28 -35.21
C GLN A 829 -37.70 38.19 -36.54
N THR A 830 -38.94 38.68 -36.54
CA THR A 830 -39.57 39.21 -37.77
C THR A 830 -39.75 40.71 -37.65
N SER A 831 -39.11 41.40 -38.58
CA SER A 831 -38.99 42.84 -38.77
C SER A 831 -40.33 43.57 -38.88
N LEU A 832 -40.56 44.56 -38.01
CA LEU A 832 -41.53 45.65 -38.26
C LEU A 832 -40.79 46.91 -38.70
N VAL A 833 -41.04 47.24 -39.96
CA VAL A 833 -40.65 48.47 -40.66
C VAL A 833 -41.30 49.70 -40.00
N SER A 834 -40.51 50.76 -39.95
CA SER A 834 -40.79 52.12 -39.44
C SER A 834 -42.07 52.79 -39.98
N VAL A 835 -42.85 53.44 -39.10
CA VAL A 835 -43.46 54.77 -39.34
C VAL A 835 -43.60 55.51 -38.00
N GLU A 836 -43.33 56.82 -38.02
CA GLU A 836 -43.25 57.82 -36.96
C GLU A 836 -44.53 58.01 -36.12
N GLY A 837 -44.36 58.44 -34.84
CA GLY A 837 -45.43 59.12 -34.11
C GLY A 837 -45.44 58.97 -32.58
N THR A 838 -44.75 59.89 -31.89
CA THR A 838 -45.05 60.46 -30.55
C THR A 838 -45.37 59.57 -29.32
N ALA A 839 -44.41 59.62 -28.38
CA ALA A 839 -44.57 59.85 -26.94
C ALA A 839 -45.07 58.75 -25.97
N LYS A 840 -44.10 58.37 -25.11
CA LYS A 840 -44.13 58.04 -23.66
C LYS A 840 -44.47 56.61 -23.19
N ASN A 841 -43.48 56.10 -22.45
CA ASN A 841 -43.49 55.08 -21.38
C ASN A 841 -43.40 53.60 -21.76
N SER A 842 -42.16 53.05 -21.72
CA SER A 842 -41.78 51.85 -20.94
C SER A 842 -40.38 51.36 -21.37
N THR A 843 -39.35 51.95 -20.80
CA THR A 843 -37.97 51.44 -20.87
C THR A 843 -37.80 50.33 -19.85
N HIS A 844 -38.16 49.08 -20.16
CA HIS A 844 -37.67 47.91 -19.39
C HIS A 844 -37.54 46.57 -20.14
N GLU A 845 -37.87 46.45 -21.43
CA GLU A 845 -37.86 45.14 -22.12
C GLU A 845 -36.88 44.97 -23.30
N ARG A 846 -35.93 45.89 -23.52
CA ARG A 846 -35.09 45.86 -24.75
C ARG A 846 -33.59 45.65 -24.55
N THR A 847 -33.13 45.19 -23.38
CA THR A 847 -31.68 45.13 -23.07
C THR A 847 -31.11 43.75 -22.73
N THR A 848 -31.91 42.68 -22.72
CA THR A 848 -31.43 41.34 -22.30
C THR A 848 -30.94 40.44 -23.44
N ASP A 849 -31.56 40.48 -24.63
CA ASP A 849 -31.16 39.59 -25.74
C ASP A 849 -29.81 39.96 -26.39
N ARG A 850 -29.46 41.26 -26.42
CA ARG A 850 -28.22 41.71 -27.11
C ARG A 850 -26.95 41.42 -26.30
N ASN A 851 -27.06 41.33 -24.98
CA ASN A 851 -25.93 41.06 -24.09
C ASN A 851 -25.54 39.57 -24.04
N TYR A 852 -26.43 38.66 -24.46
CA TYR A 852 -26.17 37.22 -24.41
C TYR A 852 -25.30 36.74 -25.59
N CYS A 853 -25.49 37.30 -26.79
CA CYS A 853 -24.69 36.96 -27.96
C CYS A 853 -23.27 37.56 -27.92
N GLU A 854 -23.06 38.71 -27.27
CA GLU A 854 -21.73 39.36 -27.20
C GLU A 854 -20.76 38.69 -26.20
N PHE A 855 -21.25 37.93 -25.22
CA PHE A 855 -20.41 37.23 -24.24
C PHE A 855 -19.64 36.05 -24.87
N PHE A 856 -20.18 35.40 -25.90
CA PHE A 856 -19.56 34.24 -26.55
C PHE A 856 -18.56 34.59 -27.67
N ALA A 857 -18.59 35.81 -28.21
CA ALA A 857 -17.68 36.22 -29.28
C ALA A 857 -16.25 36.54 -28.80
N ARG A 858 -16.02 36.74 -27.49
CA ARG A 858 -14.70 37.19 -26.97
C ARG A 858 -13.72 36.09 -26.53
N ASN A 859 -14.15 34.83 -26.41
CA ASN A 859 -13.29 33.76 -25.88
C ASN A 859 -12.72 32.78 -26.93
N SER A 860 -12.83 33.07 -28.22
CA SER A 860 -12.27 32.21 -29.29
C SER A 860 -10.86 32.59 -29.76
N THR A 861 -10.18 33.56 -29.12
CA THR A 861 -8.81 33.94 -29.51
C THR A 861 -7.86 34.07 -28.33
N LYS A 862 -7.13 32.99 -28.03
CA LYS A 862 -5.67 33.01 -27.77
C LYS A 862 -5.16 31.59 -27.53
N SER A 863 -4.49 31.04 -28.54
CA SER A 863 -3.56 29.93 -28.39
C SER A 863 -2.14 30.47 -28.23
N SER A 864 -1.31 29.67 -27.56
CA SER A 864 0.16 29.64 -27.55
C SER A 864 0.89 30.76 -26.78
N ALA A 865 1.60 30.38 -25.71
CA ALA A 865 3.07 30.40 -25.66
C ALA A 865 3.60 30.12 -24.24
N LYS A 866 4.42 29.07 -24.16
CA LYS A 866 5.59 28.80 -23.30
C LYS A 866 6.00 29.76 -22.15
N ASN A 867 6.51 29.09 -21.12
CA ASN A 867 7.69 29.37 -20.28
C ASN A 867 7.51 29.98 -18.88
N THR A 868 7.94 29.17 -17.89
CA THR A 868 8.76 29.49 -16.70
C THR A 868 8.50 30.79 -15.95
N THR A 869 8.04 30.69 -14.70
CA THR A 869 8.74 31.20 -13.50
C THR A 869 7.99 30.79 -12.24
N GLU A 870 8.73 30.39 -11.19
CA GLU A 870 8.25 30.35 -9.81
C GLU A 870 7.66 31.71 -9.39
N PRO A 871 6.85 31.75 -8.33
CA PRO A 871 7.41 32.35 -7.12
C PRO A 871 7.04 31.67 -5.80
N MET A 872 7.88 32.03 -4.84
CA MET A 872 7.98 31.66 -3.43
C MET A 872 6.73 31.80 -2.56
N LEU A 873 6.68 30.90 -1.57
CA LEU A 873 6.37 31.12 -0.14
C LEU A 873 5.65 32.41 0.27
N ASN A 874 4.51 32.26 0.96
CA ASN A 874 4.40 32.66 2.37
C ASN A 874 3.17 32.08 3.07
N ASN A 875 3.44 31.45 4.21
CA ASN A 875 2.71 31.43 5.50
C ASN A 875 1.17 31.42 5.52
N LEU A 876 0.61 30.42 6.21
CA LEU A 876 -0.30 30.63 7.34
C LEU A 876 -0.39 29.38 8.25
N HIS A 877 -0.05 29.58 9.51
CA HIS A 877 -0.31 28.70 10.65
C HIS A 877 -1.80 28.68 11.01
N GLY A 878 -2.26 27.59 11.63
CA GLY A 878 -3.39 27.65 12.57
C GLY A 878 -4.07 26.32 12.88
N ALA A 879 -3.67 25.72 14.02
CA ALA A 879 -4.30 24.67 14.84
C ALA A 879 -4.34 23.23 14.29
#